data_AF-A0A2V7GU53-F1
#
_entry.id   AF-A0A2V7GU53-F1
#
_cell.length_a   1.000
_cell.length_b   1.000
_cell.length_c   1.000
_cell.angle_alpha   90.00
_cell.angle_beta   90.00
_cell.angle_gamma   90.00
#
_symmetry.space_group_name_H-M   'P 1'
#
loop_
_entity.id
_entity.type
_entity.pdbx_description
1 polymer ?
#
loop_
_entity_poly.entity_id
_entity_poly.type
_entity_poly.pdbx_seq_one_letter_code
_entity_poly.pdbx_strand_id
1 'polypeptide(L)'
;MRRTVRSAFPVLLLGLALSAPLAAAQHPPDSTSPVRLRFFDAGKWGYLDATGTVVIPPQFVDAQEYFREGFAHVKIGSDKSAKWTYVHTSGRLLGPPRFDDAGDFSEGLASVLVGRNWGAIDTSGALVVEPRFDNPFHFSEHRAPVSIDGTFGYIDTKGFVVIPPRFVVARAFSHGVAAVKVGRQWGLIDMTGRVVVEPHYDVIFPVSPELYAARIGRESRLMDRAGRLIGPPFESIHYEGFSEGLAAVGQGGKLGYIDTTGALVIPAEFDLVFGFSDGRAIVRKDAWARESPPQFLGFIDRRGHVVARFRDADPFADGVASVLIGDKRGYIDTTGTVVIAPQFKRADSFSRGVAEVEFDDGAWGYIDRAGRVIWRSPPGRAPALAPTATDTGGLNGSGPLVGRLARLVERLEGAEQRGELGAVAFGATPLLPGIVGADRRVRAYADSHPDDTRLAILAARLGRLKWVAEPVVFSADNHPSLDAYTAAFAPYHAYLARALTVAPTDAETHYWMGRLYGMSFGWQRTLYGITPTPDTAVPFFRTYADSALHYGRRAVELAPGQVSYREALALYLLMMERPDEASEVVREVARGRHPIHVLVSDWRLLPVPPGAVPDPQQTGLFASLQQERGQNYVDLRVRAYVLPTPASRVEAFYRARWPAFRLFQTDDEDMTAAGARMLMQFLRLRGTTLEPTRTKRDVDRLSASEQPPDGFVFMMIEMTRPTDEIRARLPVAVGDTFCMLTVMNMRRVGPP
;
A
#
# COMPACT_ATOMS: atom_id res chain seq x y z
N MET A 1 18.59 -75.86 -4.78
CA MET A 1 17.89 -76.34 -6.00
C MET A 1 16.40 -76.07 -5.85
N ARG A 2 15.83 -75.27 -6.78
CA ARG A 2 14.39 -75.09 -7.14
C ARG A 2 13.40 -74.61 -6.05
N ARG A 3 12.88 -73.37 -6.09
CA ARG A 3 11.77 -72.79 -6.90
C ARG A 3 10.33 -73.23 -6.50
N THR A 4 9.60 -72.27 -5.91
CA THR A 4 8.24 -71.73 -6.25
C THR A 4 6.92 -72.53 -6.05
N VAL A 5 5.98 -71.88 -5.32
CA VAL A 5 4.62 -71.38 -5.74
C VAL A 5 3.33 -71.93 -5.04
N ARG A 6 2.40 -70.97 -4.81
CA ARG A 6 0.92 -70.97 -4.53
C ARG A 6 0.49 -71.16 -3.06
N SER A 7 -0.16 -70.22 -2.33
CA SER A 7 -1.27 -69.25 -2.51
C SER A 7 -2.59 -69.74 -1.88
N ALA A 8 -3.13 -68.99 -0.90
CA ALA A 8 -4.57 -68.89 -0.62
C ALA A 8 -4.87 -67.64 0.23
N PHE A 9 -5.85 -66.85 -0.24
CA PHE A 9 -6.47 -65.66 0.35
C PHE A 9 -7.46 -66.06 1.49
N PRO A 10 -7.82 -65.13 2.41
CA PRO A 10 -9.11 -64.46 2.21
C PRO A 10 -9.15 -62.94 2.53
N VAL A 11 -9.96 -62.31 1.69
CA VAL A 11 -10.70 -61.03 1.74
C VAL A 11 -10.87 -60.36 3.11
N LEU A 12 -10.49 -59.07 3.19
CA LEU A 12 -11.08 -58.11 4.13
C LEU A 12 -11.37 -56.79 3.41
N LEU A 13 -12.62 -56.34 3.55
CA LEU A 13 -13.24 -55.19 2.89
C LEU A 13 -12.54 -53.86 3.19
N LEU A 14 -12.22 -53.11 2.13
CA LEU A 14 -11.87 -51.69 2.20
C LEU A 14 -13.13 -50.87 2.53
N GLY A 15 -13.13 -50.23 3.70
CA GLY A 15 -13.93 -49.03 3.96
C GLY A 15 -13.10 -47.79 3.65
N LEU A 16 -13.35 -47.16 2.51
CA LEU A 16 -12.82 -45.84 2.16
C LEU A 16 -13.46 -44.77 3.05
N ALA A 17 -12.74 -44.29 4.06
CA ALA A 17 -13.05 -43.01 4.69
C ALA A 17 -12.39 -41.91 3.84
N LEU A 18 -13.23 -41.19 3.08
CA LEU A 18 -12.85 -39.94 2.41
C LEU A 18 -12.43 -38.91 3.47
N SER A 19 -11.16 -38.58 3.53
CA SER A 19 -10.65 -37.40 4.21
C SER A 19 -10.99 -36.16 3.38
N ALA A 20 -11.87 -35.31 3.91
CA ALA A 20 -12.18 -34.00 3.34
C ALA A 20 -10.97 -33.05 3.54
N PRO A 21 -10.59 -32.24 2.54
CA PRO A 21 -9.58 -31.20 2.72
C PRO A 21 -10.20 -30.00 3.45
N LEU A 22 -9.64 -29.62 4.61
CA LEU A 22 -9.96 -28.37 5.31
C LEU A 22 -9.24 -27.20 4.61
N ALA A 23 -9.99 -26.13 4.36
CA ALA A 23 -9.54 -24.90 3.71
C ALA A 23 -8.54 -24.09 4.57
N ALA A 24 -7.72 -23.30 3.87
CA ALA A 24 -6.63 -22.48 4.41
C ALA A 24 -7.11 -21.34 5.34
N ALA A 25 -6.28 -21.04 6.35
CA ALA A 25 -6.54 -20.11 7.44
C ALA A 25 -6.57 -18.63 7.00
N GLN A 26 -7.78 -18.09 6.84
CA GLN A 26 -8.24 -17.07 7.81
C GLN A 26 -8.98 -17.88 8.86
N HIS A 27 -8.69 -17.76 10.15
CA HIS A 27 -9.53 -18.46 11.14
C HIS A 27 -10.99 -18.00 10.92
N PRO A 28 -11.92 -18.87 10.48
CA PRO A 28 -13.33 -18.50 10.51
C PRO A 28 -13.72 -18.27 11.97
N PRO A 29 -14.75 -17.45 12.28
CA PRO A 29 -15.29 -17.37 13.63
C PRO A 29 -15.45 -18.80 14.15
N ASP A 30 -14.96 -19.06 15.36
CA ASP A 30 -14.96 -20.39 15.95
C ASP A 30 -16.34 -21.02 15.78
N SER A 31 -16.43 -22.06 14.93
CA SER A 31 -17.70 -22.64 14.48
C SER A 31 -18.54 -23.18 15.64
N THR A 32 -17.92 -23.38 16.80
CA THR A 32 -18.53 -23.86 18.04
C THR A 32 -19.06 -22.76 18.94
N SER A 33 -18.56 -21.53 18.82
CA SER A 33 -19.01 -20.39 19.62
C SER A 33 -20.41 -19.95 19.17
N PRO A 34 -21.38 -19.68 20.05
CA PRO A 34 -22.72 -19.27 19.63
C PRO A 34 -22.69 -17.93 18.88
N VAL A 35 -23.59 -17.75 17.90
CA VAL A 35 -23.68 -16.50 17.13
C VAL A 35 -24.04 -15.34 18.07
N ARG A 36 -23.28 -14.24 17.95
CA ARG A 36 -23.50 -13.00 18.69
C ARG A 36 -23.48 -11.84 17.71
N LEU A 37 -24.64 -11.27 17.45
CA LEU A 37 -24.81 -10.15 16.54
C LEU A 37 -24.77 -8.86 17.37
N ARG A 38 -23.79 -7.99 17.12
CA ARG A 38 -23.77 -6.71 17.83
C ARG A 38 -24.98 -5.86 17.42
N PHE A 39 -25.57 -5.16 18.36
CA PHE A 39 -26.62 -4.19 18.06
C PHE A 39 -26.42 -2.92 18.89
N PHE A 40 -26.91 -1.81 18.37
CA PHE A 40 -26.76 -0.51 19.01
C PHE A 40 -28.13 0.01 19.44
N ASP A 41 -28.24 0.30 20.73
CA ASP A 41 -29.47 0.83 21.33
C ASP A 41 -29.12 1.76 22.50
N ALA A 42 -29.90 2.83 22.66
CA ALA A 42 -29.72 3.87 23.67
C ALA A 42 -28.28 4.40 23.84
N GLY A 43 -27.51 4.49 22.74
CA GLY A 43 -26.15 5.03 22.77
C GLY A 43 -25.06 4.02 23.18
N LYS A 44 -25.39 2.73 23.26
CA LYS A 44 -24.47 1.66 23.67
C LYS A 44 -24.60 0.43 22.76
N TRP A 45 -23.52 -0.35 22.70
CA TRP A 45 -23.49 -1.65 22.05
C TRP A 45 -23.87 -2.77 23.02
N GLY A 46 -24.67 -3.70 22.52
CA GLY A 46 -25.00 -4.98 23.11
C GLY A 46 -24.88 -6.10 22.09
N TYR A 47 -25.30 -7.32 22.46
CA TYR A 47 -25.29 -8.49 21.57
C TYR A 47 -26.60 -9.26 21.61
N LEU A 48 -27.08 -9.63 20.43
CA LEU A 48 -28.20 -10.52 20.18
C LEU A 48 -27.70 -11.94 19.87
N ASP A 49 -28.54 -12.96 20.08
CA ASP A 49 -28.33 -14.26 19.43
C ASP A 49 -28.87 -14.26 17.99
N ALA A 50 -28.74 -15.41 17.30
CA ALA A 50 -29.24 -15.58 15.93
C ALA A 50 -30.78 -15.50 15.81
N THR A 51 -31.52 -15.53 16.91
CA THR A 51 -32.98 -15.36 16.92
C THR A 51 -33.40 -13.90 17.09
N GLY A 52 -32.44 -13.00 17.32
CA GLY A 52 -32.69 -11.59 17.63
C GLY A 52 -32.97 -11.34 19.11
N THR A 53 -32.79 -12.34 19.98
CA THR A 53 -32.96 -12.19 21.42
C THR A 53 -31.73 -11.51 22.03
N VAL A 54 -31.94 -10.49 22.87
CA VAL A 54 -30.86 -9.80 23.57
C VAL A 54 -30.20 -10.75 24.57
N VAL A 55 -28.93 -11.10 24.32
CA VAL A 55 -28.11 -11.92 25.23
C VAL A 55 -27.27 -11.03 26.14
N ILE A 56 -26.72 -9.95 25.59
CA ILE A 56 -25.90 -9.00 26.33
C ILE A 56 -26.55 -7.62 26.13
N PRO A 57 -27.17 -7.04 27.17
CA PRO A 57 -27.82 -5.75 27.07
C PRO A 57 -26.84 -4.64 26.64
N PRO A 58 -27.32 -3.60 25.94
CA PRO A 58 -26.51 -2.45 25.53
C PRO A 58 -25.82 -1.80 26.73
N GLN A 59 -24.50 -1.86 26.78
CA GLN A 59 -23.72 -1.30 27.88
C GLN A 59 -22.29 -0.86 27.47
N PHE A 60 -21.82 -1.23 26.29
CA PHE A 60 -20.47 -0.93 25.83
C PHE A 60 -20.45 0.35 24.98
N VAL A 61 -19.40 1.18 25.11
CA VAL A 61 -19.21 2.32 24.19
C VAL A 61 -18.65 1.87 22.85
N ASP A 62 -18.00 0.71 22.81
CA ASP A 62 -17.48 0.08 21.60
C ASP A 62 -17.42 -1.44 21.82
N ALA A 63 -17.58 -2.21 20.74
CA ALA A 63 -17.75 -3.66 20.79
C ALA A 63 -17.26 -4.31 19.49
N GLN A 64 -16.39 -5.32 19.65
CA GLN A 64 -15.90 -6.13 18.54
C GLN A 64 -17.04 -6.93 17.89
N GLU A 65 -16.98 -7.05 16.56
CA GLU A 65 -18.05 -7.70 15.79
C GLU A 65 -18.09 -9.22 15.97
N TYR A 66 -16.92 -9.85 16.07
CA TYR A 66 -16.80 -11.30 16.12
C TYR A 66 -16.25 -11.77 17.47
N PHE A 67 -16.72 -12.93 17.91
CA PHE A 67 -16.14 -13.65 19.04
C PHE A 67 -15.10 -14.65 18.53
N ARG A 68 -13.95 -14.69 19.21
CA ARG A 68 -12.84 -15.63 18.99
C ARG A 68 -12.63 -16.41 20.27
N GLU A 69 -12.65 -17.74 20.18
CA GLU A 69 -12.51 -18.65 21.34
C GLU A 69 -13.49 -18.30 22.48
N GLY A 70 -14.70 -17.89 22.13
CA GLY A 70 -15.74 -17.50 23.10
C GLY A 70 -15.62 -16.08 23.66
N PHE A 71 -14.67 -15.24 23.20
CA PHE A 71 -14.47 -13.88 23.71
C PHE A 71 -14.50 -12.80 22.61
N ALA A 72 -14.95 -11.61 22.97
CA ALA A 72 -14.87 -10.39 22.17
C ALA A 72 -14.31 -9.25 23.04
N HIS A 73 -13.45 -8.41 22.49
CA HIS A 73 -13.01 -7.21 23.21
C HIS A 73 -14.10 -6.14 23.14
N VAL A 74 -14.39 -5.52 24.29
CA VAL A 74 -15.40 -4.49 24.48
C VAL A 74 -14.84 -3.34 25.27
N LYS A 75 -15.40 -2.16 25.05
CA LYS A 75 -14.93 -0.94 25.67
C LYS A 75 -15.96 -0.39 26.66
N ILE A 76 -15.51 -0.14 27.88
CA ILE A 76 -16.35 0.33 29.00
C ILE A 76 -15.74 1.60 29.59
N GLY A 77 -16.60 2.56 29.93
CA GLY A 77 -16.23 3.87 30.49
C GLY A 77 -16.91 5.02 29.75
N SER A 78 -16.43 6.24 29.97
CA SER A 78 -16.82 7.41 29.17
C SER A 78 -15.85 7.59 28.00
N ASP A 79 -16.27 8.20 26.89
CA ASP A 79 -15.49 8.27 25.64
C ASP A 79 -14.02 8.69 25.80
N LYS A 80 -13.70 9.53 26.81
CA LYS A 80 -12.35 10.03 27.09
C LYS A 80 -11.51 9.13 28.01
N SER A 81 -12.13 8.26 28.81
CA SER A 81 -11.44 7.36 29.75
C SER A 81 -11.69 5.88 29.48
N ALA A 82 -12.48 5.56 28.44
CA ALA A 82 -12.90 4.21 28.14
C ALA A 82 -11.68 3.32 27.85
N LYS A 83 -11.64 2.17 28.50
CA LYS A 83 -10.60 1.15 28.35
C LYS A 83 -11.22 -0.13 27.82
N TRP A 84 -10.39 -0.95 27.18
CA TRP A 84 -10.77 -2.26 26.70
C TRP A 84 -10.76 -3.30 27.84
N THR A 85 -11.69 -4.24 27.76
CA THR A 85 -11.76 -5.53 28.46
C THR A 85 -12.32 -6.57 27.50
N TYR A 86 -12.56 -7.79 27.96
CA TYR A 86 -13.19 -8.85 27.18
C TYR A 86 -14.52 -9.26 27.79
N VAL A 87 -15.48 -9.57 26.92
CA VAL A 87 -16.75 -10.19 27.27
C VAL A 87 -16.79 -11.60 26.68
N HIS A 88 -17.19 -12.57 27.49
CA HIS A 88 -17.45 -13.93 27.05
C HIS A 88 -18.81 -14.01 26.34
N THR A 89 -19.03 -15.00 25.48
CA THR A 89 -20.31 -15.22 24.78
C THR A 89 -21.52 -15.35 25.72
N SER A 90 -21.31 -15.66 27.00
CA SER A 90 -22.35 -15.68 28.04
C SER A 90 -22.68 -14.30 28.63
N GLY A 91 -22.00 -13.24 28.22
CA GLY A 91 -22.10 -11.89 28.79
C GLY A 91 -21.20 -11.63 30.00
N ARG A 92 -20.46 -12.62 30.48
CA ARG A 92 -19.53 -12.46 31.60
C ARG A 92 -18.30 -11.66 31.17
N LEU A 93 -17.98 -10.59 31.88
CA LEU A 93 -16.72 -9.86 31.69
C LEU A 93 -15.54 -10.65 32.26
N LEU A 94 -14.42 -10.63 31.55
CA LEU A 94 -13.15 -11.24 31.96
C LEU A 94 -12.49 -10.47 33.10
N GLY A 95 -12.81 -9.17 33.24
CA GLY A 95 -12.30 -8.29 34.29
C GLY A 95 -12.71 -6.83 34.08
N PRO A 96 -12.30 -5.91 34.99
CA PRO A 96 -12.56 -4.49 34.81
C PRO A 96 -11.82 -3.94 33.58
N PRO A 97 -12.36 -2.90 32.91
CA PRO A 97 -11.72 -2.26 31.76
C PRO A 97 -10.39 -1.62 32.17
N ARG A 98 -9.29 -2.07 31.56
CA ARG A 98 -7.94 -1.64 31.94
C ARG A 98 -6.93 -1.54 30.79
N PHE A 99 -7.25 -2.02 29.60
CA PHE A 99 -6.31 -2.03 28.47
C PHE A 99 -6.49 -0.81 27.56
N ASP A 100 -5.40 -0.30 27.01
CA ASP A 100 -5.38 0.81 26.05
C ASP A 100 -5.80 0.37 24.65
N ASP A 101 -5.50 -0.88 24.31
CA ASP A 101 -5.88 -1.57 23.08
C ASP A 101 -5.87 -3.10 23.31
N ALA A 102 -6.53 -3.84 22.44
CA ALA A 102 -6.76 -5.28 22.60
C ALA A 102 -6.83 -6.00 21.24
N GLY A 103 -6.18 -7.16 21.14
CA GLY A 103 -6.29 -8.07 20.00
C GLY A 103 -7.29 -9.20 20.26
N ASP A 104 -7.53 -10.02 19.23
CA ASP A 104 -8.34 -11.22 19.33
C ASP A 104 -7.64 -12.33 20.13
N PHE A 105 -8.43 -13.24 20.72
CA PHE A 105 -7.90 -14.48 21.30
C PHE A 105 -7.45 -15.46 20.20
N SER A 106 -6.28 -16.06 20.40
CA SER A 106 -5.70 -17.12 19.59
C SER A 106 -4.85 -18.02 20.48
N GLU A 107 -5.10 -19.32 20.46
CA GLU A 107 -4.45 -20.33 21.30
C GLU A 107 -4.58 -20.05 22.80
N GLY A 108 -5.74 -19.54 23.22
CA GLY A 108 -6.03 -19.19 24.61
C GLY A 108 -5.36 -17.91 25.11
N LEU A 109 -4.72 -17.14 24.23
CA LEU A 109 -4.03 -15.90 24.57
C LEU A 109 -4.50 -14.73 23.70
N ALA A 110 -4.48 -13.51 24.24
CA ALA A 110 -4.76 -12.30 23.49
C ALA A 110 -3.73 -11.21 23.78
N SER A 111 -3.23 -10.53 22.75
CA SER A 111 -2.30 -9.41 22.94
C SER A 111 -3.05 -8.18 23.45
N VAL A 112 -2.48 -7.51 24.44
CA VAL A 112 -3.07 -6.30 25.04
C VAL A 112 -2.04 -5.19 25.13
N LEU A 113 -2.48 -3.96 24.88
CA LEU A 113 -1.66 -2.76 25.05
C LEU A 113 -1.89 -2.19 26.45
N VAL A 114 -0.79 -1.97 27.18
CA VAL A 114 -0.79 -1.28 28.48
C VAL A 114 0.29 -0.21 28.44
N GLY A 115 -0.13 1.06 28.55
CA GLY A 115 0.73 2.22 28.36
C GLY A 115 1.19 2.33 26.90
N ARG A 116 2.44 1.95 26.63
CA ARG A 116 3.06 2.02 25.29
C ARG A 116 3.45 0.67 24.71
N ASN A 117 3.39 -0.39 25.51
CA ASN A 117 3.95 -1.68 25.15
C ASN A 117 2.89 -2.77 25.11
N TRP A 118 3.09 -3.73 24.22
CA TRP A 118 2.25 -4.90 24.07
C TRP A 118 2.72 -6.03 24.98
N GLY A 119 1.75 -6.66 25.65
CA GLY A 119 1.88 -7.92 26.39
C GLY A 119 0.76 -8.87 25.97
N ALA A 120 0.51 -9.91 26.76
CA ALA A 120 -0.58 -10.85 26.50
C ALA A 120 -1.26 -11.34 27.79
N ILE A 121 -2.55 -11.64 27.67
CA ILE A 121 -3.37 -12.24 28.73
C ILE A 121 -3.89 -13.61 28.32
N ASP A 122 -4.25 -14.42 29.30
CA ASP A 122 -5.00 -15.67 29.10
C ASP A 122 -6.52 -15.49 29.20
N THR A 123 -7.26 -16.58 29.01
CA THR A 123 -8.74 -16.64 29.12
C THR A 123 -9.27 -16.43 30.55
N SER A 124 -8.41 -16.33 31.57
CA SER A 124 -8.79 -15.89 32.92
C SER A 124 -8.65 -14.38 33.08
N GLY A 125 -7.96 -13.71 32.15
CA GLY A 125 -7.59 -12.30 32.25
C GLY A 125 -6.31 -12.07 33.02
N ALA A 126 -5.56 -13.11 33.37
CA ALA A 126 -4.24 -12.97 33.95
C ALA A 126 -3.23 -12.54 32.87
N LEU A 127 -2.32 -11.65 33.24
CA LEU A 127 -1.21 -11.25 32.37
C LEU A 127 -0.19 -12.40 32.33
N VAL A 128 0.01 -13.00 31.16
CA VAL A 128 0.95 -14.12 30.95
C VAL A 128 2.24 -13.62 30.31
N VAL A 129 2.16 -12.57 29.49
CA VAL A 129 3.32 -11.91 28.88
C VAL A 129 3.31 -10.44 29.30
N GLU A 130 4.37 -10.01 29.97
CA GLU A 130 4.51 -8.63 30.43
C GLU A 130 4.61 -7.64 29.25
N PRO A 131 3.94 -6.46 29.32
CA PRO A 131 4.02 -5.40 28.34
C PRO A 131 5.45 -4.89 28.09
N ARG A 132 6.08 -5.32 27.01
CA ARG A 132 7.43 -4.88 26.62
C ARG A 132 7.72 -4.86 25.12
N PHE A 133 6.74 -5.20 24.28
CA PHE A 133 6.94 -5.30 22.83
C PHE A 133 6.34 -4.10 22.10
N ASP A 134 6.94 -3.71 20.98
CA ASP A 134 6.59 -2.47 20.27
C ASP A 134 5.34 -2.60 19.40
N ASN A 135 4.97 -3.83 19.03
CA ASN A 135 3.91 -4.12 18.07
C ASN A 135 2.90 -5.15 18.62
N PRO A 136 1.64 -5.13 18.16
CA PRO A 136 0.71 -6.21 18.41
C PRO A 136 1.19 -7.51 17.77
N PHE A 137 0.84 -8.63 18.38
CA PHE A 137 1.23 -9.97 17.95
C PHE A 137 0.11 -10.97 18.25
N HIS A 138 0.11 -12.10 17.56
CA HIS A 138 -0.80 -13.21 17.86
C HIS A 138 0.00 -14.51 17.89
N PHE A 139 -0.47 -15.46 18.70
CA PHE A 139 0.14 -16.78 18.78
C PHE A 139 -0.40 -17.68 17.68
N SER A 140 0.52 -18.37 17.02
CA SER A 140 0.26 -19.45 16.07
C SER A 140 1.35 -20.50 16.26
N GLU A 141 0.94 -21.74 16.45
CA GLU A 141 1.79 -22.88 16.80
C GLU A 141 2.65 -22.61 18.04
N HIS A 142 2.07 -21.95 19.03
CA HIS A 142 2.72 -21.57 20.29
C HIS A 142 3.92 -20.63 20.10
N ARG A 143 3.90 -19.83 19.03
CA ARG A 143 4.91 -18.81 18.71
C ARG A 143 4.25 -17.52 18.25
N ALA A 144 4.85 -16.39 18.59
CA ALA A 144 4.41 -15.09 18.08
C ALA A 144 5.60 -14.27 17.59
N PRO A 145 5.52 -13.65 16.38
CA PRO A 145 6.54 -12.73 15.92
C PRO A 145 6.43 -11.42 16.70
N VAL A 146 7.55 -10.95 17.25
CA VAL A 146 7.63 -9.70 18.00
C VAL A 146 8.82 -8.87 17.55
N SER A 147 8.64 -7.56 17.52
CA SER A 147 9.71 -6.58 17.32
C SER A 147 10.36 -6.25 18.66
N ILE A 148 11.69 -6.27 18.66
CA ILE A 148 12.55 -5.82 19.75
C ILE A 148 13.64 -4.96 19.11
N ASP A 149 13.71 -3.68 19.50
CA ASP A 149 14.70 -2.71 18.98
C ASP A 149 14.72 -2.63 17.44
N GLY A 150 13.56 -2.73 16.81
CA GLY A 150 13.41 -2.60 15.35
C GLY A 150 13.77 -3.86 14.54
N THR A 151 14.07 -4.98 15.19
CA THR A 151 14.25 -6.29 14.52
C THR A 151 13.28 -7.33 15.06
N PHE A 152 12.91 -8.30 14.23
CA PHE A 152 11.95 -9.33 14.59
C PHE A 152 12.63 -10.61 15.08
N GLY A 153 12.07 -11.14 16.16
CA GLY A 153 12.31 -12.49 16.68
C GLY A 153 10.98 -13.18 17.00
N TYR A 154 11.02 -14.27 17.76
CA TYR A 154 9.83 -14.99 18.19
C TYR A 154 9.84 -15.28 19.68
N ILE A 155 8.66 -15.17 20.30
CA ILE A 155 8.41 -15.56 21.68
C ILE A 155 7.54 -16.80 21.75
N ASP A 156 7.65 -17.55 22.84
CA ASP A 156 6.68 -18.59 23.22
C ASP A 156 5.46 -18.01 23.95
N THR A 157 4.51 -18.87 24.29
CA THR A 157 3.26 -18.52 25.00
C THR A 157 3.48 -17.98 26.42
N LYS A 158 4.69 -18.10 26.97
CA LYS A 158 5.10 -17.52 28.26
C LYS A 158 5.86 -16.21 28.07
N GLY A 159 6.05 -15.76 26.83
CA GLY A 159 6.73 -14.52 26.49
C GLY A 159 8.26 -14.63 26.45
N PHE A 160 8.83 -15.83 26.59
CA PHE A 160 10.27 -16.04 26.45
C PHE A 160 10.68 -15.95 24.99
N VAL A 161 11.75 -15.20 24.71
CA VAL A 161 12.34 -15.14 23.38
C VAL A 161 12.96 -16.50 23.06
N VAL A 162 12.36 -17.22 22.12
CA VAL A 162 12.79 -18.56 21.67
C VAL A 162 13.52 -18.52 20.35
N ILE A 163 13.33 -17.46 19.56
CA ILE A 163 14.16 -17.14 18.39
C ILE A 163 14.61 -15.69 18.54
N PRO A 164 15.92 -15.43 18.75
CA PRO A 164 16.42 -14.08 18.96
C PRO A 164 16.10 -13.13 17.79
N PRO A 165 15.90 -11.83 18.07
CA PRO A 165 15.70 -10.82 17.03
C PRO A 165 16.88 -10.77 16.06
N ARG A 166 16.61 -11.01 14.79
CA ARG A 166 17.61 -10.94 13.70
C ARG A 166 17.01 -10.78 12.31
N PHE A 167 15.68 -10.76 12.21
CA PHE A 167 14.98 -10.64 10.95
C PHE A 167 14.49 -9.21 10.76
N VAL A 168 14.49 -8.74 9.52
CA VAL A 168 13.89 -7.45 9.17
C VAL A 168 12.36 -7.55 9.24
N VAL A 169 11.82 -8.71 8.85
CA VAL A 169 10.40 -9.04 8.92
C VAL A 169 10.24 -10.51 9.28
N ALA A 170 9.26 -10.83 10.11
CA ALA A 170 8.90 -12.20 10.51
C ALA A 170 7.39 -12.40 10.42
N ARG A 171 6.94 -13.48 9.76
CA ARG A 171 5.51 -13.88 9.74
C ARG A 171 5.21 -14.91 10.82
N ALA A 172 3.93 -15.06 11.17
CA ALA A 172 3.49 -16.12 12.07
C ALA A 172 3.89 -17.51 11.54
N PHE A 173 4.13 -18.44 12.45
CA PHE A 173 4.36 -19.84 12.11
C PHE A 173 3.07 -20.48 11.59
N SER A 174 3.22 -21.34 10.59
CA SER A 174 2.13 -22.14 10.07
C SER A 174 2.70 -23.44 9.52
N HIS A 175 2.17 -24.56 10.01
CA HIS A 175 2.61 -25.92 9.73
C HIS A 175 4.12 -26.11 9.94
N GLY A 176 4.67 -25.59 11.03
CA GLY A 176 6.03 -25.82 11.49
C GLY A 176 7.11 -24.95 10.82
N VAL A 177 6.74 -24.05 9.90
CA VAL A 177 7.69 -23.11 9.28
C VAL A 177 7.14 -21.68 9.25
N ALA A 178 8.04 -20.70 9.15
CA ALA A 178 7.69 -19.30 9.01
C ALA A 178 8.54 -18.62 7.93
N ALA A 179 7.89 -17.74 7.16
CA ALA A 179 8.59 -16.89 6.21
C ALA A 179 9.23 -15.70 6.95
N VAL A 180 10.53 -15.53 6.77
CA VAL A 180 11.32 -14.47 7.38
C VAL A 180 12.16 -13.75 6.32
N LYS A 181 12.47 -12.49 6.60
CA LYS A 181 13.28 -11.64 5.72
C LYS A 181 14.61 -11.30 6.38
N VAL A 182 15.70 -11.59 5.67
CA VAL A 182 17.06 -11.22 6.07
C VAL A 182 17.60 -10.26 5.00
N GLY A 183 17.94 -9.04 5.42
CA GLY A 183 18.24 -7.96 4.47
C GLY A 183 17.06 -7.71 3.53
N ARG A 184 17.26 -7.95 2.23
CA ARG A 184 16.24 -7.74 1.18
C ARG A 184 15.51 -9.01 0.75
N GLN A 185 15.99 -10.19 1.15
CA GLN A 185 15.53 -11.46 0.61
C GLN A 185 14.76 -12.28 1.65
N TRP A 186 13.80 -13.07 1.17
CA TRP A 186 12.97 -13.96 1.96
C TRP A 186 13.50 -15.39 1.94
N GLY A 187 13.41 -16.03 3.09
CA GLY A 187 13.64 -17.45 3.29
C GLY A 187 12.58 -18.06 4.23
N LEU A 188 12.74 -19.34 4.53
CA LEU A 188 11.90 -20.05 5.50
C LEU A 188 12.76 -20.52 6.67
N ILE A 189 12.20 -20.47 7.87
CA ILE A 189 12.78 -21.05 9.08
C ILE A 189 11.83 -22.07 9.70
N ASP A 190 12.38 -23.04 10.43
CA ASP A 190 11.61 -23.96 11.27
C ASP A 190 11.30 -23.36 12.65
N MET A 191 10.52 -24.09 13.46
CA MET A 191 10.14 -23.71 14.83
C MET A 191 11.31 -23.48 15.80
N THR A 192 12.52 -23.94 15.46
CA THR A 192 13.76 -23.72 16.22
C THR A 192 14.54 -22.50 15.74
N GLY A 193 14.10 -21.90 14.63
CA GLY A 193 14.79 -20.82 13.94
C GLY A 193 15.88 -21.29 12.99
N ARG A 194 16.01 -22.59 12.70
CA ARG A 194 16.96 -23.05 11.68
C ARG A 194 16.41 -22.71 10.30
N VAL A 195 17.30 -22.29 9.41
CA VAL A 195 16.95 -21.97 8.03
C VAL A 195 16.59 -23.27 7.31
N VAL A 196 15.36 -23.32 6.78
CA VAL A 196 14.86 -24.40 5.92
C VAL A 196 15.09 -24.03 4.45
N VAL A 197 14.85 -22.75 4.12
CA VAL A 197 15.11 -22.19 2.79
C VAL A 197 15.94 -20.94 2.98
N GLU A 198 17.15 -20.94 2.41
CA GLU A 198 18.06 -19.81 2.47
C GLU A 198 17.41 -18.54 1.91
N PRO A 199 17.62 -17.35 2.51
CA PRO A 199 17.10 -16.11 1.97
C PRO A 199 17.66 -15.83 0.55
N HIS A 200 16.83 -16.02 -0.47
CA HIS A 200 17.19 -15.71 -1.86
C HIS A 200 16.00 -15.29 -2.74
N TYR A 201 14.77 -15.32 -2.19
CA TYR A 201 13.57 -14.92 -2.89
C TYR A 201 13.27 -13.43 -2.68
N ASP A 202 12.69 -12.78 -3.67
CA ASP A 202 12.22 -11.38 -3.53
C ASP A 202 11.03 -11.31 -2.59
N VAL A 203 10.15 -12.31 -2.66
CA VAL A 203 9.01 -12.49 -1.77
C VAL A 203 8.72 -13.98 -1.60
N ILE A 204 8.46 -14.40 -0.38
CA ILE A 204 7.72 -15.62 -0.07
C ILE A 204 6.44 -15.19 0.64
N PHE A 205 5.30 -15.83 0.42
CA PHE A 205 4.11 -15.70 1.28
C PHE A 205 3.30 -17.00 1.30
N PRO A 206 2.65 -17.33 2.43
CA PRO A 206 1.80 -18.51 2.51
C PRO A 206 0.59 -18.34 1.58
N VAL A 207 0.26 -19.40 0.85
CA VAL A 207 -0.96 -19.47 0.02
C VAL A 207 -1.89 -20.61 0.44
N SER A 208 -1.37 -21.58 1.19
CA SER A 208 -2.16 -22.60 1.88
C SER A 208 -1.35 -23.13 3.07
N PRO A 209 -1.96 -23.92 3.99
CA PRO A 209 -1.25 -24.68 5.02
C PRO A 209 0.10 -25.26 4.62
N GLU A 210 0.17 -25.83 3.42
CA GLU A 210 1.30 -26.65 2.98
C GLU A 210 2.12 -25.98 1.86
N LEU A 211 1.68 -24.82 1.37
CA LEU A 211 2.25 -24.18 0.18
C LEU A 211 2.48 -22.69 0.36
N TYR A 212 3.57 -22.23 -0.23
CA TYR A 212 3.96 -20.84 -0.36
C TYR A 212 4.02 -20.45 -1.83
N ALA A 213 3.74 -19.19 -2.12
CA ALA A 213 4.19 -18.58 -3.36
C ALA A 213 5.57 -17.97 -3.12
N ALA A 214 6.54 -18.39 -3.93
CA ALA A 214 7.91 -17.90 -3.91
C ALA A 214 8.18 -17.16 -5.23
N ARG A 215 8.67 -15.93 -5.15
CA ARG A 215 8.92 -15.07 -6.30
C ARG A 215 10.39 -14.70 -6.43
N ILE A 216 10.91 -14.83 -7.64
CA ILE A 216 12.24 -14.34 -8.06
C ILE A 216 12.06 -13.57 -9.37
N GLY A 217 12.47 -12.30 -9.38
CA GLY A 217 12.21 -11.37 -10.48
C GLY A 217 10.71 -11.25 -10.76
N ARG A 218 10.33 -11.63 -11.99
CA ARG A 218 8.96 -11.59 -12.50
C ARG A 218 8.23 -12.94 -12.43
N GLU A 219 8.90 -14.00 -11.98
CA GLU A 219 8.29 -15.33 -11.93
C GLU A 219 7.94 -15.69 -10.49
N SER A 220 6.69 -16.12 -10.31
CA SER A 220 6.17 -16.71 -9.08
C SER A 220 5.94 -18.20 -9.29
N ARG A 221 6.32 -19.03 -8.32
CA ARG A 221 6.04 -20.47 -8.30
C ARG A 221 5.48 -20.89 -6.94
N LEU A 222 4.71 -21.97 -6.94
CA LEU A 222 4.38 -22.64 -5.69
C LEU A 222 5.62 -23.32 -5.12
N MET A 223 5.69 -23.42 -3.80
CA MET A 223 6.78 -24.03 -3.06
C MET A 223 6.22 -24.74 -1.84
N ASP A 224 6.63 -25.98 -1.59
CA ASP A 224 6.27 -26.68 -0.36
C ASP A 224 7.11 -26.21 0.85
N ARG A 225 6.74 -26.68 2.05
CA ARG A 225 7.44 -26.35 3.31
C ARG A 225 8.92 -26.74 3.34
N ALA A 226 9.34 -27.70 2.50
CA ALA A 226 10.73 -28.11 2.39
C ALA A 226 11.52 -27.26 1.39
N GLY A 227 10.89 -26.28 0.75
CA GLY A 227 11.52 -25.40 -0.23
C GLY A 227 11.51 -25.94 -1.66
N ARG A 228 10.82 -27.06 -1.93
CA ARG A 228 10.74 -27.62 -3.28
C ARG A 228 9.69 -26.88 -4.08
N LEU A 229 10.08 -26.37 -5.24
CA LEU A 229 9.19 -25.69 -6.18
C LEU A 229 8.21 -26.68 -6.84
N ILE A 230 6.96 -26.26 -7.00
CA ILE A 230 5.84 -27.04 -7.50
C ILE A 230 5.24 -26.32 -8.71
N GLY A 231 5.03 -27.07 -9.79
CA GLY A 231 4.39 -26.57 -11.00
C GLY A 231 5.25 -25.61 -11.85
N PRO A 232 4.66 -25.05 -12.92
CA PRO A 232 5.31 -24.06 -13.78
C PRO A 232 5.38 -22.67 -13.13
N PRO A 233 6.21 -21.76 -13.66
CA PRO A 233 6.18 -20.35 -13.28
C PRO A 233 4.95 -19.63 -13.81
N PHE A 234 4.49 -18.65 -13.04
CA PHE A 234 3.46 -17.67 -13.42
C PHE A 234 3.98 -16.25 -13.21
N GLU A 235 3.40 -15.27 -13.90
CA GLU A 235 3.76 -13.85 -13.72
C GLU A 235 3.40 -13.37 -12.30
N SER A 236 2.31 -13.91 -11.77
CA SER A 236 1.90 -13.70 -10.38
C SER A 236 1.13 -14.90 -9.85
N ILE A 237 1.23 -15.13 -8.54
CA ILE A 237 0.28 -15.92 -7.77
C ILE A 237 -0.36 -14.94 -6.79
N HIS A 238 -1.68 -14.90 -6.70
CA HIS A 238 -2.36 -13.92 -5.85
C HIS A 238 -2.13 -14.20 -4.35
N TYR A 239 -1.97 -13.13 -3.57
CA TYR A 239 -1.68 -13.19 -2.14
C TYR A 239 -2.83 -13.73 -1.29
N GLU A 240 -4.06 -13.73 -1.80
CA GLU A 240 -5.21 -14.38 -1.17
C GLU A 240 -5.03 -15.90 -1.07
N GLY A 241 -4.16 -16.47 -1.92
CA GLY A 241 -3.80 -17.88 -1.90
C GLY A 241 -4.90 -18.78 -2.43
N PHE A 242 -4.99 -19.99 -1.85
CA PHE A 242 -5.94 -21.02 -2.23
C PHE A 242 -7.27 -20.83 -1.49
N SER A 243 -8.35 -20.77 -2.26
CA SER A 243 -9.72 -20.87 -1.76
C SER A 243 -10.39 -22.06 -2.45
N GLU A 244 -10.95 -22.97 -1.65
CA GLU A 244 -11.51 -24.24 -2.12
C GLU A 244 -10.57 -25.10 -2.98
N GLY A 245 -9.26 -24.93 -2.82
CA GLY A 245 -8.24 -25.66 -3.59
C GLY A 245 -7.90 -25.05 -4.96
N LEU A 246 -8.35 -23.81 -5.24
CA LEU A 246 -7.93 -23.03 -6.40
C LEU A 246 -7.30 -21.70 -5.98
N ALA A 247 -6.23 -21.27 -6.66
CA ALA A 247 -5.56 -19.99 -6.42
C ALA A 247 -5.47 -19.19 -7.73
N ALA A 248 -5.69 -17.89 -7.66
CA ALA A 248 -5.60 -17.01 -8.82
C ALA A 248 -4.16 -16.78 -9.26
N VAL A 249 -3.92 -16.79 -10.58
CA VAL A 249 -2.60 -16.60 -11.19
C VAL A 249 -2.63 -15.67 -12.39
N GLY A 250 -1.53 -14.95 -12.62
CA GLY A 250 -1.30 -14.15 -13.82
C GLY A 250 -0.50 -14.89 -14.88
N GLN A 251 -0.99 -14.87 -16.12
CA GLN A 251 -0.30 -15.40 -17.28
C GLN A 251 -0.75 -14.67 -18.55
N GLY A 252 0.20 -14.15 -19.33
CA GLY A 252 -0.08 -13.44 -20.58
C GLY A 252 -0.89 -12.15 -20.36
N GLY A 253 -0.70 -11.48 -19.22
CA GLY A 253 -1.45 -10.27 -18.86
C GLY A 253 -2.94 -10.50 -18.53
N LYS A 254 -3.36 -11.76 -18.37
CA LYS A 254 -4.70 -12.15 -17.92
C LYS A 254 -4.60 -12.98 -16.64
N LEU A 255 -5.73 -13.15 -15.98
CA LEU A 255 -5.87 -13.90 -14.74
C LEU A 255 -6.62 -15.21 -14.99
N GLY A 256 -6.14 -16.29 -14.38
CA GLY A 256 -6.71 -17.64 -14.37
C GLY A 256 -6.57 -18.27 -12.99
N TYR A 257 -6.73 -19.59 -12.90
CA TYR A 257 -6.63 -20.32 -11.63
C TYR A 257 -5.83 -21.61 -11.74
N ILE A 258 -5.02 -21.88 -10.72
CA ILE A 258 -4.28 -23.15 -10.55
C ILE A 258 -4.83 -23.96 -9.38
N ASP A 259 -4.60 -25.27 -9.41
CA ASP A 259 -4.79 -26.15 -8.25
C ASP A 259 -3.53 -26.24 -7.37
N THR A 260 -3.62 -27.01 -6.29
CA THR A 260 -2.51 -27.21 -5.33
C THR A 260 -1.31 -27.95 -5.91
N THR A 261 -1.44 -28.56 -7.10
CA THR A 261 -0.32 -29.17 -7.83
C THR A 261 0.41 -28.17 -8.73
N GLY A 262 -0.13 -26.94 -8.83
CA GLY A 262 0.35 -25.90 -9.73
C GLY A 262 -0.18 -26.04 -11.16
N ALA A 263 -1.09 -26.98 -11.41
CA ALA A 263 -1.69 -27.14 -12.73
C ALA A 263 -2.73 -26.05 -12.98
N LEU A 264 -2.69 -25.44 -14.16
CA LEU A 264 -3.69 -24.44 -14.58
C LEU A 264 -5.03 -25.15 -14.83
N VAL A 265 -6.01 -24.87 -13.97
CA VAL A 265 -7.38 -25.44 -14.04
C VAL A 265 -8.30 -24.56 -14.86
N ILE A 266 -8.19 -23.24 -14.67
CA ILE A 266 -8.98 -22.25 -15.41
C ILE A 266 -7.98 -21.37 -16.18
N PRO A 267 -8.02 -21.40 -17.52
CA PRO A 267 -7.11 -20.61 -18.35
C PRO A 267 -7.13 -19.12 -18.01
N ALA A 268 -5.99 -18.45 -18.21
CA ALA A 268 -5.89 -17.02 -18.01
C ALA A 268 -6.63 -16.26 -19.12
N GLU A 269 -7.83 -15.79 -18.81
CA GLU A 269 -8.68 -15.04 -19.76
C GLU A 269 -9.48 -13.90 -19.12
N PHE A 270 -9.31 -13.68 -17.81
CA PHE A 270 -10.03 -12.64 -17.06
C PHE A 270 -9.15 -11.42 -16.78
N ASP A 271 -9.78 -10.26 -16.67
CA ASP A 271 -9.10 -9.00 -16.33
C ASP A 271 -9.05 -8.77 -14.81
N LEU A 272 -9.96 -9.41 -14.08
CA LEU A 272 -10.02 -9.41 -12.62
C LEU A 272 -10.62 -10.73 -12.15
N VAL A 273 -10.08 -11.27 -11.05
CA VAL A 273 -10.57 -12.49 -10.40
C VAL A 273 -10.53 -12.34 -8.87
N PHE A 274 -11.40 -13.05 -8.18
CA PHE A 274 -11.42 -13.20 -6.71
C PHE A 274 -11.29 -14.68 -6.31
N GLY A 275 -11.03 -14.95 -5.02
CA GLY A 275 -11.06 -16.31 -4.48
C GLY A 275 -12.42 -17.02 -4.65
N PHE A 276 -12.38 -18.36 -4.69
CA PHE A 276 -13.57 -19.21 -4.69
C PHE A 276 -14.23 -19.30 -3.31
N SER A 277 -15.56 -19.23 -3.29
CA SER A 277 -16.38 -19.45 -2.11
C SER A 277 -17.73 -20.04 -2.54
N ASP A 278 -18.23 -21.04 -1.80
CA ASP A 278 -19.38 -21.89 -2.14
C ASP A 278 -19.37 -22.39 -3.61
N GLY A 279 -18.19 -22.78 -4.09
CA GLY A 279 -18.00 -23.27 -5.46
C GLY A 279 -18.06 -22.20 -6.55
N ARG A 280 -18.02 -20.90 -6.21
CA ARG A 280 -18.10 -19.78 -7.14
C ARG A 280 -17.00 -18.76 -6.92
N ALA A 281 -16.56 -18.11 -7.99
CA ALA A 281 -15.65 -16.96 -7.91
C ALA A 281 -16.17 -15.79 -8.73
N ILE A 282 -15.89 -14.57 -8.27
CA ILE A 282 -16.17 -13.35 -9.04
C ILE A 282 -15.04 -13.12 -10.03
N VAL A 283 -15.41 -12.79 -11.26
CA VAL A 283 -14.48 -12.43 -12.33
C VAL A 283 -14.99 -11.23 -13.12
N ARG A 284 -14.10 -10.60 -13.89
CA ARG A 284 -14.43 -9.55 -14.87
C ARG A 284 -13.78 -9.85 -16.21
N LYS A 285 -14.52 -9.57 -17.28
CA LYS A 285 -13.99 -9.37 -18.63
C LYS A 285 -14.36 -7.98 -19.13
N ASP A 286 -13.40 -7.21 -19.62
CA ASP A 286 -13.62 -5.85 -20.13
C ASP A 286 -14.59 -5.82 -21.33
N ALA A 287 -14.71 -6.94 -22.06
CA ALA A 287 -15.71 -7.11 -23.09
C ALA A 287 -17.16 -6.91 -22.57
N TRP A 288 -17.45 -7.25 -21.32
CA TRP A 288 -18.79 -7.14 -20.72
C TRP A 288 -19.20 -5.69 -20.43
N ALA A 289 -18.22 -4.80 -20.19
CA ALA A 289 -18.49 -3.38 -19.98
C ALA A 289 -19.05 -2.68 -21.23
N ARG A 290 -18.90 -3.29 -22.41
CA ARG A 290 -19.41 -2.79 -23.69
C ARG A 290 -20.84 -3.25 -24.01
N GLU A 291 -21.45 -4.09 -23.17
CA GLU A 291 -22.83 -4.57 -23.34
C GLU A 291 -23.87 -3.55 -22.85
N SER A 292 -25.13 -3.71 -23.26
CA SER A 292 -26.26 -2.89 -22.79
C SER A 292 -27.38 -3.78 -22.23
N PRO A 293 -27.68 -3.73 -20.91
CA PRO A 293 -26.99 -2.93 -19.88
C PRO A 293 -25.57 -3.44 -19.61
N PRO A 294 -24.63 -2.58 -19.18
CA PRO A 294 -23.26 -2.99 -18.92
C PRO A 294 -23.25 -3.97 -17.75
N GLN A 295 -22.52 -5.07 -17.93
CA GLN A 295 -22.25 -6.06 -16.89
C GLN A 295 -20.78 -5.94 -16.54
N PHE A 296 -20.46 -5.82 -15.26
CA PHE A 296 -19.07 -5.59 -14.83
C PHE A 296 -18.49 -6.81 -14.15
N LEU A 297 -19.33 -7.66 -13.56
CA LEU A 297 -18.89 -8.83 -12.80
C LEU A 297 -19.67 -10.07 -13.25
N GLY A 298 -18.99 -11.21 -13.25
CA GLY A 298 -19.57 -12.52 -13.49
C GLY A 298 -19.18 -13.49 -12.39
N PHE A 299 -20.05 -14.46 -12.12
CA PHE A 299 -19.72 -15.62 -11.30
C PHE A 299 -19.32 -16.78 -12.20
N ILE A 300 -18.21 -17.42 -11.90
CA ILE A 300 -17.80 -18.66 -12.57
C ILE A 300 -17.90 -19.86 -11.64
N ASP A 301 -18.13 -21.04 -12.21
CA ASP A 301 -17.96 -22.31 -11.53
C ASP A 301 -16.46 -22.69 -11.43
N ARG A 302 -16.16 -23.78 -10.73
CA ARG A 302 -14.80 -24.31 -10.56
C ARG A 302 -14.15 -24.85 -11.85
N ARG A 303 -14.88 -24.85 -12.96
CA ARG A 303 -14.40 -25.20 -14.30
C ARG A 303 -14.22 -23.96 -15.19
N GLY A 304 -14.51 -22.77 -14.68
CA GLY A 304 -14.41 -21.50 -15.41
C GLY A 304 -15.66 -21.10 -16.20
N HIS A 305 -16.76 -21.87 -16.12
CA HIS A 305 -17.98 -21.50 -16.83
C HIS A 305 -18.71 -20.37 -16.12
N VAL A 306 -19.08 -19.35 -16.87
CA VAL A 306 -19.88 -18.23 -16.36
C VAL A 306 -21.30 -18.71 -16.04
N VAL A 307 -21.68 -18.59 -14.77
CA VAL A 307 -22.99 -18.99 -14.23
C VAL A 307 -23.98 -17.83 -14.33
N ALA A 308 -23.58 -16.63 -13.92
CA ALA A 308 -24.42 -15.43 -13.92
C ALA A 308 -23.59 -14.16 -14.01
N ARG A 309 -24.20 -13.03 -14.39
CA ARG A 309 -23.53 -11.73 -14.55
C ARG A 309 -24.38 -10.60 -13.96
N PHE A 310 -23.72 -9.68 -13.28
CA PHE A 310 -24.35 -8.56 -12.58
C PHE A 310 -23.53 -7.26 -12.73
N ARG A 311 -24.18 -6.12 -12.46
CA ARG A 311 -23.52 -4.82 -12.40
C ARG A 311 -22.60 -4.70 -11.19
N ASP A 312 -23.00 -5.31 -10.09
CA ASP A 312 -22.23 -5.35 -8.84
C ASP A 312 -22.64 -6.58 -8.04
N ALA A 313 -21.68 -7.17 -7.32
CA ALA A 313 -21.84 -8.41 -6.61
C ALA A 313 -20.77 -8.58 -5.53
N ASP A 314 -21.16 -9.15 -4.39
CA ASP A 314 -20.24 -9.58 -3.34
C ASP A 314 -19.95 -11.08 -3.47
N PRO A 315 -18.82 -11.59 -2.92
CA PRO A 315 -18.52 -13.01 -2.95
C PRO A 315 -19.63 -13.86 -2.35
N PHE A 316 -19.74 -15.10 -2.83
CA PHE A 316 -20.61 -16.08 -2.19
C PHE A 316 -20.16 -16.31 -0.75
N ALA A 317 -21.11 -16.35 0.15
CA ALA A 317 -20.90 -16.81 1.50
C ALA A 317 -22.19 -17.45 1.96
N ASP A 318 -22.09 -18.58 2.64
CA ASP A 318 -23.27 -19.27 3.13
C ASP A 318 -24.25 -19.65 1.99
N GLY A 319 -23.71 -20.08 0.85
CA GLY A 319 -24.45 -20.57 -0.31
C GLY A 319 -25.24 -19.51 -1.07
N VAL A 320 -25.12 -18.23 -0.70
CA VAL A 320 -25.78 -17.09 -1.36
C VAL A 320 -24.82 -15.93 -1.57
N ALA A 321 -25.13 -15.04 -2.52
CA ALA A 321 -24.34 -13.83 -2.79
C ALA A 321 -25.24 -12.61 -2.92
N SER A 322 -24.81 -11.49 -2.35
CA SER A 322 -25.46 -10.18 -2.51
C SER A 322 -25.18 -9.65 -3.91
N VAL A 323 -26.23 -9.25 -4.64
CA VAL A 323 -26.13 -8.74 -6.01
C VAL A 323 -27.00 -7.51 -6.22
N LEU A 324 -26.54 -6.61 -7.10
CA LEU A 324 -27.30 -5.42 -7.49
C LEU A 324 -28.20 -5.73 -8.69
N ILE A 325 -29.52 -5.62 -8.47
CA ILE A 325 -30.57 -5.78 -9.49
C ILE A 325 -31.41 -4.51 -9.51
N GLY A 326 -31.42 -3.79 -10.63
CA GLY A 326 -31.97 -2.43 -10.65
C GLY A 326 -31.13 -1.49 -9.78
N ASP A 327 -31.75 -0.83 -8.81
CA ASP A 327 -31.11 0.07 -7.84
C ASP A 327 -31.01 -0.54 -6.43
N LYS A 328 -31.43 -1.80 -6.27
CA LYS A 328 -31.50 -2.48 -4.98
C LYS A 328 -30.68 -3.75 -4.94
N ARG A 329 -30.24 -4.10 -3.73
CA ARG A 329 -29.57 -5.36 -3.43
C ARG A 329 -30.57 -6.44 -3.05
N GLY A 330 -30.35 -7.62 -3.61
CA GLY A 330 -31.00 -8.88 -3.28
C GLY A 330 -29.96 -9.98 -3.18
N TYR A 331 -30.40 -11.23 -3.02
CA TYR A 331 -29.49 -12.37 -2.93
C TYR A 331 -29.82 -13.43 -3.97
N ILE A 332 -28.77 -14.03 -4.52
CA ILE A 332 -28.83 -15.17 -5.41
C ILE A 332 -28.24 -16.41 -4.74
N ASP A 333 -28.71 -17.59 -5.13
CA ASP A 333 -28.04 -18.86 -4.82
C ASP A 333 -26.89 -19.15 -5.78
N THR A 334 -26.17 -20.26 -5.54
CA THR A 334 -25.03 -20.67 -6.38
C THR A 334 -25.41 -20.99 -7.83
N THR A 335 -26.69 -21.15 -8.17
CA THR A 335 -27.14 -21.31 -9.57
C THR A 335 -27.33 -19.98 -10.28
N GLY A 336 -27.26 -18.86 -9.55
CA GLY A 336 -27.58 -17.53 -10.06
C GLY A 336 -29.06 -17.17 -9.91
N THR A 337 -29.86 -18.02 -9.26
CA THR A 337 -31.30 -17.79 -9.07
C THR A 337 -31.50 -16.84 -7.90
N VAL A 338 -32.33 -15.81 -8.08
CA VAL A 338 -32.68 -14.88 -7.00
C VAL A 338 -33.49 -15.60 -5.93
N VAL A 339 -32.95 -15.68 -4.71
CA VAL A 339 -33.58 -16.31 -3.53
C VAL A 339 -34.10 -15.29 -2.53
N ILE A 340 -33.56 -14.08 -2.53
CA ILE A 340 -34.11 -12.94 -1.80
C ILE A 340 -34.27 -11.80 -2.80
N ALA A 341 -35.51 -11.42 -3.07
CA ALA A 341 -35.84 -10.38 -4.03
C ALA A 341 -35.12 -9.06 -3.70
N PRO A 342 -34.70 -8.28 -4.71
CA PRO A 342 -34.01 -7.02 -4.50
C PRO A 342 -34.94 -6.03 -3.78
N GLN A 343 -34.60 -5.71 -2.53
CA GLN A 343 -35.42 -4.89 -1.65
C GLN A 343 -34.62 -4.01 -0.70
N PHE A 344 -33.32 -4.26 -0.57
CA PHE A 344 -32.43 -3.54 0.33
C PHE A 344 -31.65 -2.47 -0.42
N LYS A 345 -31.41 -1.35 0.25
CA LYS A 345 -30.53 -0.29 -0.25
C LYS A 345 -29.06 -0.73 -0.16
N ARG A 346 -28.70 -1.47 0.90
CA ARG A 346 -27.39 -2.11 1.10
C ARG A 346 -27.59 -3.49 1.72
N ALA A 347 -26.74 -4.45 1.38
CA ALA A 347 -26.85 -5.81 1.87
C ALA A 347 -25.46 -6.47 1.84
N ASP A 348 -24.95 -6.90 3.00
CA ASP A 348 -23.63 -7.53 3.15
C ASP A 348 -23.70 -9.05 2.90
N SER A 349 -22.54 -9.71 2.81
CA SER A 349 -22.45 -11.16 2.68
C SER A 349 -22.99 -11.89 3.91
N PHE A 350 -23.59 -13.07 3.69
CA PHE A 350 -24.05 -13.90 4.81
C PHE A 350 -22.87 -14.48 5.59
N SER A 351 -23.01 -14.55 6.91
CA SER A 351 -22.07 -15.22 7.80
C SER A 351 -22.84 -15.91 8.92
N ARG A 352 -22.68 -17.24 9.03
CA ARG A 352 -23.37 -18.09 10.01
C ARG A 352 -24.90 -17.96 9.96
N GLY A 353 -25.45 -17.85 8.77
CA GLY A 353 -26.88 -17.82 8.48
C GLY A 353 -27.54 -16.44 8.60
N VAL A 354 -26.74 -15.38 8.82
CA VAL A 354 -27.23 -14.01 9.02
C VAL A 354 -26.51 -13.02 8.10
N ALA A 355 -27.20 -12.01 7.60
CA ALA A 355 -26.60 -10.88 6.88
C ALA A 355 -27.09 -9.53 7.42
N GLU A 356 -26.22 -8.52 7.41
CA GLU A 356 -26.57 -7.13 7.70
C GLU A 356 -27.18 -6.47 6.46
N VAL A 357 -28.27 -5.72 6.64
CA VAL A 357 -28.98 -5.02 5.55
C VAL A 357 -29.41 -3.61 5.96
N GLU A 358 -29.55 -2.73 4.96
CA GLU A 358 -30.13 -1.38 5.09
C GLU A 358 -31.43 -1.30 4.27
N PHE A 359 -32.49 -0.79 4.89
CA PHE A 359 -33.81 -0.57 4.29
C PHE A 359 -33.92 0.86 3.70
N ASP A 360 -34.93 1.10 2.87
CA ASP A 360 -35.12 2.39 2.20
C ASP A 360 -35.30 3.58 3.16
N ASP A 361 -35.88 3.33 4.34
CA ASP A 361 -36.10 4.34 5.38
C ASP A 361 -34.86 4.60 6.26
N GLY A 362 -33.71 4.05 5.87
CA GLY A 362 -32.43 4.21 6.58
C GLY A 362 -32.33 3.38 7.85
N ALA A 363 -33.34 2.58 8.20
CA ALA A 363 -33.19 1.55 9.22
C ALA A 363 -32.18 0.51 8.74
N TRP A 364 -31.45 -0.09 9.67
CA TRP A 364 -30.57 -1.23 9.41
C TRP A 364 -30.99 -2.41 10.27
N GLY A 365 -30.50 -3.60 9.94
CA GLY A 365 -30.85 -4.78 10.69
C GLY A 365 -30.19 -6.04 10.18
N TYR A 366 -30.66 -7.16 10.71
CA TYR A 366 -30.19 -8.49 10.35
C TYR A 366 -31.32 -9.30 9.72
N ILE A 367 -30.98 -10.06 8.69
CA ILE A 367 -31.91 -11.00 8.05
C ILE A 367 -31.38 -12.44 8.13
N ASP A 368 -32.31 -13.39 8.17
CA ASP A 368 -32.01 -14.81 7.98
C ASP A 368 -31.86 -15.14 6.49
N ARG A 369 -31.44 -16.37 6.19
CA ARG A 369 -31.29 -16.87 4.80
C ARG A 369 -32.59 -16.94 3.99
N ALA A 370 -33.75 -16.85 4.63
CA ALA A 370 -35.04 -16.75 3.95
C ALA A 370 -35.44 -15.28 3.70
N GLY A 371 -34.57 -14.32 4.06
CA GLY A 371 -34.84 -12.88 3.99
C GLY A 371 -35.74 -12.36 5.09
N ARG A 372 -36.04 -13.15 6.13
CA ARG A 372 -36.84 -12.70 7.27
C ARG A 372 -35.98 -11.81 8.16
N VAL A 373 -36.55 -10.70 8.58
CA VAL A 373 -35.91 -9.76 9.50
C VAL A 373 -35.80 -10.39 10.88
N ILE A 374 -34.57 -10.62 11.33
CA ILE A 374 -34.23 -11.10 12.69
C ILE A 374 -34.33 -9.95 13.67
N TRP A 375 -33.78 -8.80 13.30
CA TRP A 375 -33.81 -7.58 14.10
C TRP A 375 -33.74 -6.37 13.17
N ARG A 376 -34.37 -5.27 13.58
CA ARG A 376 -34.43 -4.02 12.81
C ARG A 376 -34.35 -2.84 13.75
N SER A 377 -33.52 -1.86 13.43
CA SER A 377 -33.45 -0.60 14.14
C SER A 377 -34.71 0.25 13.88
N PRO A 378 -35.05 1.21 14.76
CA PRO A 378 -36.01 2.25 14.43
C PRO A 378 -35.66 2.99 13.11
N PRO A 379 -36.66 3.47 12.34
CA PRO A 379 -36.44 4.31 11.15
C PRO A 379 -35.78 5.64 11.50
N GLY A 380 -34.94 6.14 10.61
CA GLY A 380 -34.08 7.30 10.86
C GLY A 380 -32.64 6.88 11.06
N ARG A 381 -31.72 7.76 10.65
CA ARG A 381 -30.27 7.55 10.77
C ARG A 381 -30.00 7.04 12.18
N ALA A 382 -29.24 5.93 12.32
CA ALA A 382 -28.53 5.64 13.57
C ALA A 382 -28.08 6.99 14.14
N PRO A 383 -28.44 7.34 15.39
CA PRO A 383 -28.45 8.71 15.86
C PRO A 383 -27.22 9.44 15.36
N ALA A 384 -27.44 10.60 14.74
CA ALA A 384 -26.36 11.49 14.34
C ALA A 384 -25.39 11.57 15.52
N LEU A 385 -24.22 10.98 15.35
CA LEU A 385 -23.18 10.95 16.35
C LEU A 385 -22.99 12.41 16.78
N ALA A 386 -23.34 12.75 18.03
CA ALA A 386 -22.57 13.76 18.74
C ALA A 386 -21.10 13.35 18.55
N PRO A 387 -20.21 14.26 18.14
CA PRO A 387 -19.02 13.91 17.35
C PRO A 387 -17.99 13.08 18.13
N THR A 388 -18.24 11.77 18.30
CA THR A 388 -17.34 10.74 18.78
C THR A 388 -17.87 9.36 18.36
N ALA A 389 -17.01 8.57 17.71
CA ALA A 389 -17.12 7.12 17.45
C ALA A 389 -18.05 6.60 16.32
N THR A 390 -17.75 6.91 15.06
CA THR A 390 -17.73 5.85 14.04
C THR A 390 -16.46 5.01 14.25
N ASP A 391 -16.54 3.75 14.66
CA ASP A 391 -15.41 2.82 14.61
C ASP A 391 -15.85 1.38 14.38
N THR A 392 -15.56 0.86 13.19
CA THR A 392 -15.59 -0.57 12.89
C THR A 392 -14.22 -1.20 13.20
N GLY A 393 -13.65 -0.96 14.39
CA GLY A 393 -12.28 -1.28 14.84
C GLY A 393 -11.28 -1.89 13.81
N GLY A 394 -10.20 -1.24 13.38
CA GLY A 394 -9.82 0.17 13.55
C GLY A 394 -8.89 0.73 12.44
N LEU A 395 -8.10 1.75 12.81
CA LEU A 395 -6.79 2.20 12.25
C LEU A 395 -5.92 2.76 13.39
N ASN A 396 -5.85 1.98 14.46
CA ASN A 396 -5.10 2.07 15.72
C ASN A 396 -5.21 3.39 16.51
N GLY A 397 -5.97 3.34 17.61
CA GLY A 397 -6.21 4.40 18.60
C GLY A 397 -7.69 4.76 18.74
N SER A 398 -8.11 5.37 19.86
CA SER A 398 -9.52 5.67 20.17
C SER A 398 -10.05 7.01 19.63
N GLY A 399 -11.31 7.10 19.17
CA GLY A 399 -11.98 8.34 18.74
C GLY A 399 -12.95 8.09 17.57
N PRO A 400 -13.56 9.10 16.91
CA PRO A 400 -14.35 8.94 15.66
C PRO A 400 -13.50 8.55 14.44
N LEU A 401 -14.09 7.92 13.40
CA LEU A 401 -13.37 7.37 12.23
C LEU A 401 -12.56 8.42 11.52
N VAL A 402 -13.16 9.58 11.28
CA VAL A 402 -12.49 10.75 10.71
C VAL A 402 -11.28 11.15 11.57
N GLY A 403 -11.38 11.06 12.90
CA GLY A 403 -10.26 11.35 13.82
C GLY A 403 -9.18 10.27 13.84
N ARG A 404 -9.53 8.98 13.76
CA ARG A 404 -8.56 7.88 13.65
C ARG A 404 -7.89 7.85 12.29
N LEU A 405 -8.65 8.10 11.24
CA LEU A 405 -8.16 8.23 9.88
C LEU A 405 -7.24 9.44 9.78
N ALA A 406 -7.58 10.58 10.39
CA ALA A 406 -6.68 11.72 10.49
C ALA A 406 -5.38 11.35 11.19
N ARG A 407 -5.43 10.69 12.35
CA ARG A 407 -4.22 10.24 13.05
C ARG A 407 -3.43 9.20 12.28
N LEU A 408 -4.09 8.28 11.58
CA LEU A 408 -3.40 7.32 10.72
C LEU A 408 -2.70 8.07 9.59
N VAL A 409 -3.42 8.92 8.87
CA VAL A 409 -2.89 9.74 7.78
C VAL A 409 -1.72 10.58 8.28
N GLU A 410 -1.81 11.21 9.44
CA GLU A 410 -0.71 11.96 10.06
C GLU A 410 0.49 11.07 10.43
N ARG A 411 0.25 9.88 11.01
CA ARG A 411 1.32 8.92 11.30
C ARG A 411 2.00 8.43 10.03
N LEU A 412 1.22 8.16 8.99
CA LEU A 412 1.70 7.70 7.68
C LEU A 412 2.46 8.80 6.95
N GLU A 413 1.96 10.04 6.93
CA GLU A 413 2.69 11.19 6.38
C GLU A 413 3.96 11.46 7.19
N GLY A 414 3.93 11.31 8.51
CA GLY A 414 5.13 11.40 9.35
C GLY A 414 6.13 10.29 9.07
N ALA A 415 5.67 9.05 8.87
CA ALA A 415 6.51 7.92 8.50
C ALA A 415 7.12 8.10 7.10
N GLU A 416 6.37 8.61 6.14
CA GLU A 416 6.90 9.02 4.83
C GLU A 416 7.96 10.11 4.95
N GLN A 417 7.73 11.13 5.78
CA GLN A 417 8.72 12.19 6.04
C GLN A 417 10.01 11.67 6.68
N ARG A 418 9.92 10.60 7.47
CA ARG A 418 11.08 9.89 8.05
C ARG A 418 11.70 8.84 7.11
N GLY A 419 11.15 8.64 5.91
CA GLY A 419 11.63 7.66 4.94
C GLY A 419 11.22 6.21 5.22
N GLU A 420 10.28 5.99 6.15
CA GLU A 420 9.75 4.69 6.56
C GLU A 420 8.64 4.17 5.60
N LEU A 421 8.21 4.99 4.64
CA LEU A 421 7.23 4.70 3.58
C LEU A 421 7.79 5.12 2.22
N GLY A 422 7.80 4.22 1.24
CA GLY A 422 8.28 4.49 -0.13
C GLY A 422 8.78 3.24 -0.87
N ALA A 423 9.26 3.39 -2.10
CA ALA A 423 9.70 2.29 -2.99
C ALA A 423 10.77 1.36 -2.39
N VAL A 424 11.58 1.86 -1.46
CA VAL A 424 12.60 1.08 -0.73
C VAL A 424 11.99 0.30 0.45
N ALA A 425 10.83 0.72 0.96
CA ALA A 425 10.14 0.18 2.14
C ALA A 425 8.87 -0.65 1.81
N PHE A 426 8.44 -0.74 0.53
CA PHE A 426 7.23 -1.43 0.06
C PHE A 426 7.00 -2.83 0.68
N GLY A 427 8.08 -3.59 0.90
CA GLY A 427 8.02 -4.94 1.49
C GLY A 427 8.36 -5.02 2.98
N ALA A 428 8.45 -3.89 3.68
CA ALA A 428 8.86 -3.75 5.08
C ALA A 428 7.93 -2.82 5.88
N THR A 429 6.87 -2.26 5.29
CA THR A 429 5.95 -1.37 6.03
C THR A 429 4.89 -2.21 6.78
N PRO A 430 4.99 -2.40 8.10
CA PRO A 430 3.94 -3.06 8.89
C PRO A 430 2.58 -2.33 8.86
N LEU A 431 2.54 -1.14 8.25
CA LEU A 431 1.36 -0.30 8.11
C LEU A 431 0.56 -0.59 6.82
N LEU A 432 1.10 -1.36 5.85
CA LEU A 432 0.44 -1.64 4.56
C LEU A 432 -0.93 -2.34 4.69
N PRO A 433 -1.07 -3.40 5.52
CA PRO A 433 -2.38 -4.01 5.76
C PRO A 433 -3.35 -3.04 6.42
N GLY A 434 -2.84 -2.13 7.27
CA GLY A 434 -3.62 -1.03 7.85
C GLY A 434 -4.10 -0.03 6.80
N ILE A 435 -3.27 0.30 5.80
CA ILE A 435 -3.63 1.17 4.68
C ILE A 435 -4.69 0.54 3.77
N VAL A 436 -4.55 -0.74 3.41
CA VAL A 436 -5.53 -1.45 2.57
C VAL A 436 -6.86 -1.62 3.30
N GLY A 437 -6.82 -1.96 4.59
CA GLY A 437 -7.99 -2.01 5.45
C GLY A 437 -8.64 -0.64 5.63
N ALA A 438 -7.84 0.41 5.74
CA ALA A 438 -8.31 1.79 5.79
C ALA A 438 -9.06 2.19 4.51
N ASP A 439 -8.49 1.88 3.35
CA ASP A 439 -9.03 2.29 2.05
C ASP A 439 -10.41 1.66 1.79
N ARG A 440 -10.55 0.36 2.08
CA ARG A 440 -11.84 -0.34 1.98
C ARG A 440 -12.92 0.30 2.87
N ARG A 441 -12.53 0.70 4.09
CA ARG A 441 -13.44 1.31 5.07
C ARG A 441 -13.77 2.75 4.77
N VAL A 442 -12.80 3.51 4.29
CA VAL A 442 -12.98 4.88 3.83
C VAL A 442 -13.92 4.92 2.64
N ARG A 443 -13.82 3.98 1.70
CA ARG A 443 -14.77 3.86 0.58
C ARG A 443 -16.20 3.59 1.09
N ALA A 444 -16.37 2.56 1.92
CA ALA A 444 -17.66 2.23 2.52
C ALA A 444 -18.26 3.39 3.36
N TYR A 445 -17.43 4.17 4.05
CA TYR A 445 -17.87 5.31 4.85
C TYR A 445 -18.16 6.56 3.99
N ALA A 446 -17.37 6.82 2.94
CA ALA A 446 -17.59 7.94 2.02
C ALA A 446 -18.84 7.76 1.15
N ASP A 447 -19.25 6.52 0.92
CA ASP A 447 -20.49 6.19 0.22
C ASP A 447 -21.72 6.38 1.12
N SER A 448 -21.57 6.26 2.44
CA SER A 448 -22.65 6.50 3.43
C SER A 448 -22.68 7.93 4.00
N HIS A 449 -21.62 8.72 3.79
CA HIS A 449 -21.47 10.09 4.29
C HIS A 449 -20.98 11.04 3.17
N PRO A 450 -21.74 11.19 2.06
CA PRO A 450 -21.28 11.89 0.85
C PRO A 450 -20.98 13.39 1.06
N ASP A 451 -21.55 14.00 2.11
CA ASP A 451 -21.40 15.42 2.43
C ASP A 451 -20.28 15.71 3.46
N ASP A 452 -19.58 14.68 3.95
CA ASP A 452 -18.47 14.85 4.90
C ASP A 452 -17.20 15.27 4.15
N THR A 453 -17.03 16.58 3.99
CA THR A 453 -15.89 17.19 3.27
C THR A 453 -14.54 16.81 3.89
N ARG A 454 -14.49 16.69 5.22
CA ARG A 454 -13.28 16.31 5.96
C ARG A 454 -12.89 14.86 5.69
N LEU A 455 -13.87 13.97 5.60
CA LEU A 455 -13.63 12.59 5.17
C LEU A 455 -13.13 12.53 3.73
N ALA A 456 -13.73 13.28 2.80
CA ALA A 456 -13.32 13.28 1.40
C ALA A 456 -11.84 13.66 1.24
N ILE A 457 -11.40 14.68 2.00
CA ILE A 457 -10.01 15.10 2.08
C ILE A 457 -9.12 13.98 2.65
N LEU A 458 -9.50 13.38 3.77
CA LEU A 458 -8.74 12.29 4.39
C LEU A 458 -8.68 11.04 3.51
N ALA A 459 -9.71 10.77 2.73
CA ALA A 459 -9.76 9.68 1.76
C ALA A 459 -8.77 9.90 0.62
N ALA A 460 -8.71 11.11 0.08
CA ALA A 460 -7.72 11.48 -0.93
C ALA A 460 -6.28 11.36 -0.39
N ARG A 461 -6.05 11.81 0.86
CA ARG A 461 -4.77 11.67 1.56
C ARG A 461 -4.35 10.22 1.72
N LEU A 462 -5.27 9.37 2.17
CA LEU A 462 -5.04 7.94 2.34
C LEU A 462 -4.80 7.25 1.01
N GLY A 463 -5.60 7.54 -0.02
CA GLY A 463 -5.41 7.00 -1.37
C GLY A 463 -4.02 7.31 -1.93
N ARG A 464 -3.51 8.53 -1.70
CA ARG A 464 -2.13 8.88 -2.01
C ARG A 464 -1.13 8.02 -1.23
N LEU A 465 -1.29 7.95 0.10
CA LEU A 465 -0.37 7.21 0.96
C LEU A 465 -0.33 5.72 0.64
N LYS A 466 -1.48 5.14 0.29
CA LYS A 466 -1.57 3.78 -0.25
C LYS A 466 -0.69 3.62 -1.46
N TRP A 467 -0.71 4.59 -2.36
CA TRP A 467 0.09 4.55 -3.56
C TRP A 467 1.59 4.78 -3.31
N VAL A 468 1.96 5.58 -2.30
CA VAL A 468 3.36 5.73 -1.85
C VAL A 468 3.87 4.48 -1.14
N ALA A 469 3.00 3.77 -0.43
CA ALA A 469 3.31 2.54 0.27
C ALA A 469 3.27 1.33 -0.66
N GLU A 470 2.43 1.40 -1.70
CA GLU A 470 2.27 0.44 -2.78
C GLU A 470 2.72 1.02 -4.15
N PRO A 471 3.97 1.51 -4.37
CA PRO A 471 4.42 1.80 -5.72
C PRO A 471 4.25 0.57 -6.61
N VAL A 472 3.42 0.70 -7.63
CA VAL A 472 3.34 -0.28 -8.71
C VAL A 472 4.77 -0.46 -9.22
N VAL A 473 5.30 -1.68 -9.14
CA VAL A 473 6.65 -1.97 -9.61
C VAL A 473 6.62 -1.91 -11.13
N PHE A 474 7.01 -0.76 -11.67
CA PHE A 474 7.10 -0.56 -13.11
C PHE A 474 8.30 -1.31 -13.65
N SER A 475 8.09 -2.02 -14.73
CA SER A 475 9.15 -2.62 -15.52
C SER A 475 8.83 -2.35 -16.98
N ALA A 476 9.85 -2.36 -17.86
CA ALA A 476 9.70 -2.02 -19.28
C ALA A 476 8.56 -2.79 -20.00
N ASP A 477 8.14 -3.93 -19.44
CA ASP A 477 7.15 -4.84 -20.02
C ASP A 477 5.82 -4.92 -19.23
N ASN A 478 5.67 -4.14 -18.15
CA ASN A 478 4.45 -4.10 -17.33
C ASN A 478 4.09 -2.67 -16.95
N HIS A 479 3.79 -1.85 -17.96
CA HIS A 479 3.16 -0.56 -17.76
C HIS A 479 1.67 -0.81 -17.46
N PRO A 480 1.14 -0.50 -16.26
CA PRO A 480 -0.31 -0.41 -16.12
C PRO A 480 -0.83 0.58 -17.15
N SER A 481 -1.92 0.23 -17.84
CA SER A 481 -2.55 1.15 -18.76
C SER A 481 -2.92 2.44 -18.00
N LEU A 482 -2.89 3.56 -18.72
CA LEU A 482 -3.35 4.85 -18.22
C LEU A 482 -4.75 4.75 -17.57
N ASP A 483 -5.57 3.83 -18.09
CA ASP A 483 -6.90 3.49 -17.57
C ASP A 483 -6.87 2.82 -16.20
N ALA A 484 -5.94 1.90 -15.94
CA ALA A 484 -5.77 1.29 -14.62
C ALA A 484 -5.31 2.32 -13.58
N TYR A 485 -4.47 3.27 -13.99
CA TYR A 485 -4.04 4.40 -13.17
C TYR A 485 -5.23 5.32 -12.82
N THR A 486 -6.02 5.70 -13.83
CA THR A 486 -7.21 6.53 -13.65
C THR A 486 -8.27 5.84 -12.81
N ALA A 487 -8.49 4.54 -12.99
CA ALA A 487 -9.41 3.75 -12.19
C ALA A 487 -9.01 3.71 -10.71
N ALA A 488 -7.71 3.71 -10.39
CA ALA A 488 -7.23 3.71 -9.00
C ALA A 488 -7.56 5.01 -8.26
N PHE A 489 -7.45 6.17 -8.92
CA PHE A 489 -7.70 7.48 -8.30
C PHE A 489 -9.09 8.05 -8.55
N ALA A 490 -9.88 7.51 -9.48
CA ALA A 490 -11.23 7.98 -9.80
C ALA A 490 -12.16 8.07 -8.57
N PRO A 491 -12.17 7.12 -7.62
CA PRO A 491 -12.99 7.23 -6.42
C PRO A 491 -12.67 8.45 -5.56
N TYR A 492 -11.38 8.79 -5.39
CA TYR A 492 -10.98 9.93 -4.58
C TYR A 492 -11.26 11.26 -5.27
N HIS A 493 -11.09 11.34 -6.61
CA HIS A 493 -11.54 12.51 -7.38
C HIS A 493 -13.04 12.73 -7.24
N ALA A 494 -13.84 11.65 -7.27
CA ALA A 494 -15.28 11.74 -7.04
C ALA A 494 -15.64 12.23 -5.63
N TYR A 495 -14.90 11.78 -4.60
CA TYR A 495 -15.10 12.25 -3.22
C TYR A 495 -14.83 13.74 -3.08
N LEU A 496 -13.71 14.23 -3.61
CA LEU A 496 -13.37 15.65 -3.57
C LEU A 496 -14.30 16.51 -4.44
N ALA A 497 -14.73 16.00 -5.60
CA ALA A 497 -15.72 16.69 -6.43
C ALA A 497 -17.03 16.90 -5.68
N ARG A 498 -17.54 15.87 -4.98
CA ARG A 498 -18.73 16.00 -4.13
C ARG A 498 -18.52 16.98 -2.97
N ALA A 499 -17.36 16.91 -2.30
CA ALA A 499 -17.04 17.88 -1.26
C ALA A 499 -17.07 19.33 -1.77
N LEU A 500 -16.62 19.58 -3.01
CA LEU A 500 -16.72 20.90 -3.64
C LEU A 500 -18.14 21.29 -4.07
N THR A 501 -19.07 20.35 -4.26
CA THR A 501 -20.49 20.70 -4.45
C THR A 501 -21.12 21.22 -3.16
N VAL A 502 -20.68 20.70 -2.01
CA VAL A 502 -21.16 21.10 -0.67
C VAL A 502 -20.46 22.37 -0.19
N ALA A 503 -19.14 22.46 -0.38
CA ALA A 503 -18.30 23.59 0.02
C ALA A 503 -17.39 24.07 -1.13
N PRO A 504 -17.93 24.83 -2.11
CA PRO A 504 -17.17 25.24 -3.31
C PRO A 504 -15.94 26.12 -3.04
N THR A 505 -15.88 26.75 -1.86
CA THR A 505 -14.81 27.65 -1.44
C THR A 505 -13.86 27.01 -0.41
N ASP A 506 -13.94 25.69 -0.18
CA ASP A 506 -13.01 25.02 0.72
C ASP A 506 -11.62 24.86 0.07
N ALA A 507 -10.66 25.66 0.54
CA ALA A 507 -9.31 25.72 -0.02
C ALA A 507 -8.55 24.38 0.10
N GLU A 508 -8.79 23.61 1.17
CA GLU A 508 -8.13 22.32 1.39
C GLU A 508 -8.61 21.25 0.41
N THR A 509 -9.92 21.20 0.12
CA THR A 509 -10.46 20.29 -0.90
C THR A 509 -9.90 20.63 -2.29
N HIS A 510 -9.83 21.92 -2.67
CA HIS A 510 -9.15 22.35 -3.91
C HIS A 510 -7.67 21.94 -3.92
N TYR A 511 -6.95 22.09 -2.81
CA TYR A 511 -5.56 21.67 -2.69
C TYR A 511 -5.37 20.17 -2.94
N TRP A 512 -6.18 19.32 -2.29
CA TRP A 512 -6.09 17.87 -2.45
C TRP A 512 -6.53 17.40 -3.84
N MET A 513 -7.50 18.09 -4.45
CA MET A 513 -7.91 17.82 -5.83
C MET A 513 -6.74 18.12 -6.79
N GLY A 514 -6.10 19.28 -6.62
CA GLY A 514 -4.90 19.64 -7.37
C GLY A 514 -3.73 18.67 -7.13
N ARG A 515 -3.56 18.17 -5.90
CA ARG A 515 -2.56 17.14 -5.55
C ARG A 515 -2.79 15.81 -6.26
N LEU A 516 -4.00 15.27 -6.27
CA LEU A 516 -4.28 14.01 -6.95
C LEU A 516 -4.02 14.12 -8.46
N TYR A 517 -4.50 15.19 -9.10
CA TYR A 517 -4.22 15.46 -10.52
C TYR A 517 -2.72 15.68 -10.79
N GLY A 518 -2.02 16.44 -9.94
CA GLY A 518 -0.60 16.74 -10.11
C GLY A 518 0.31 15.51 -9.93
N MET A 519 -0.01 14.63 -8.99
CA MET A 519 0.70 13.35 -8.84
C MET A 519 0.46 12.44 -10.04
N SER A 520 -0.77 12.38 -10.54
CA SER A 520 -1.11 11.67 -11.77
C SER A 520 -0.25 12.11 -12.93
N PHE A 521 -0.12 13.41 -13.13
CA PHE A 521 0.70 13.99 -14.18
C PHE A 521 2.21 13.73 -13.98
N GLY A 522 2.74 13.85 -12.76
CA GLY A 522 4.17 13.65 -12.49
C GLY A 522 4.63 12.21 -12.65
N TRP A 523 3.79 11.26 -12.26
CA TRP A 523 4.04 9.85 -12.50
C TRP A 523 3.91 9.50 -13.98
N GLN A 524 2.96 10.08 -14.71
CA GLN A 524 2.88 9.93 -16.17
C GLN A 524 4.15 10.44 -16.86
N ARG A 525 4.70 11.58 -16.43
CA ARG A 525 5.99 12.09 -16.94
C ARG A 525 7.17 11.17 -16.60
N THR A 526 7.16 10.53 -15.43
CA THR A 526 8.19 9.55 -15.03
C THR A 526 8.06 8.25 -15.85
N LEU A 527 6.83 7.77 -16.08
CA LEU A 527 6.53 6.54 -16.82
C LEU A 527 6.82 6.62 -18.32
N TYR A 528 6.56 7.77 -18.93
CA TYR A 528 6.80 8.02 -20.36
C TYR A 528 8.01 8.94 -20.60
N GLY A 529 8.83 9.18 -19.58
CA GLY A 529 10.02 10.04 -19.66
C GLY A 529 11.29 9.32 -20.12
N ILE A 530 11.27 7.98 -20.18
CA ILE A 530 12.40 7.13 -20.58
C ILE A 530 12.26 6.67 -22.05
N THR A 531 11.09 6.85 -22.66
CA THR A 531 10.77 6.53 -24.07
C THR A 531 9.80 7.56 -24.64
N PRO A 532 9.87 7.96 -25.92
CA PRO A 532 9.02 9.00 -26.47
C PRO A 532 7.52 8.71 -26.21
N THR A 533 6.86 9.66 -25.56
CA THR A 533 5.42 9.64 -25.28
C THR A 533 4.62 9.36 -26.55
N PRO A 534 3.77 8.31 -26.59
CA PRO A 534 2.89 8.08 -27.73
C PRO A 534 1.97 9.29 -27.97
N ASP A 535 1.81 9.74 -29.21
CA ASP A 535 0.99 10.92 -29.57
C ASP A 535 -0.45 10.84 -29.03
N THR A 536 -0.97 9.62 -28.84
CA THR A 536 -2.31 9.34 -28.29
C THR A 536 -2.45 9.66 -26.79
N ALA A 537 -1.35 9.74 -26.04
CA ALA A 537 -1.35 10.03 -24.60
C ALA A 537 -1.20 11.52 -24.27
N VAL A 538 -0.73 12.33 -25.23
CA VAL A 538 -0.44 13.77 -25.05
C VAL A 538 -1.67 14.60 -24.65
N PRO A 539 -2.87 14.42 -25.26
CA PRO A 539 -4.06 15.18 -24.84
C PRO A 539 -4.49 14.86 -23.41
N PHE A 540 -4.34 13.61 -23.00
CA PHE A 540 -4.72 13.14 -21.67
C PHE A 540 -3.83 13.74 -20.56
N PHE A 541 -2.52 13.78 -20.79
CA PHE A 541 -1.57 14.39 -19.85
C PHE A 541 -1.86 15.88 -19.64
N ARG A 542 -2.23 16.57 -20.72
CA ARG A 542 -2.61 17.98 -20.68
C ARG A 542 -3.84 18.21 -19.80
N THR A 543 -4.87 17.37 -19.90
CA THR A 543 -6.08 17.48 -19.07
C THR A 543 -5.80 17.34 -17.56
N TYR A 544 -4.95 16.39 -17.17
CA TYR A 544 -4.58 16.22 -15.76
C TYR A 544 -3.72 17.37 -15.25
N ALA A 545 -2.77 17.83 -16.05
CA ALA A 545 -1.95 18.97 -15.69
C ALA A 545 -2.76 20.28 -15.59
N ASP A 546 -3.68 20.52 -16.53
CA ASP A 546 -4.57 21.67 -16.51
C ASP A 546 -5.49 21.63 -15.28
N SER A 547 -5.99 20.44 -14.92
CA SER A 547 -6.79 20.24 -13.71
C SER A 547 -5.95 20.50 -12.45
N ALA A 548 -4.71 20.01 -12.38
CA ALA A 548 -3.80 20.26 -11.27
C ALA A 548 -3.54 21.77 -11.08
N LEU A 549 -3.33 22.50 -12.18
CA LEU A 549 -3.15 23.94 -12.17
C LEU A 549 -4.44 24.69 -11.78
N HIS A 550 -5.59 24.28 -12.30
CA HIS A 550 -6.89 24.89 -11.99
C HIS A 550 -7.18 24.82 -10.49
N TYR A 551 -7.18 23.61 -9.94
CA TYR A 551 -7.46 23.38 -8.52
C TYR A 551 -6.35 23.94 -7.62
N GLY A 552 -5.08 23.83 -8.04
CA GLY A 552 -3.95 24.40 -7.31
C GLY A 552 -4.00 25.93 -7.19
N ARG A 553 -4.33 26.64 -8.29
CA ARG A 553 -4.55 28.10 -8.26
C ARG A 553 -5.71 28.46 -7.35
N ARG A 554 -6.82 27.75 -7.49
CA ARG A 554 -8.01 28.00 -6.67
C ARG A 554 -7.74 27.83 -5.19
N ALA A 555 -6.97 26.82 -4.79
CA ALA A 555 -6.54 26.62 -3.41
C ALA A 555 -5.68 27.79 -2.88
N VAL A 556 -4.75 28.29 -3.69
CA VAL A 556 -3.89 29.43 -3.33
C VAL A 556 -4.69 30.73 -3.27
N GLU A 557 -5.64 30.95 -4.18
CA GLU A 557 -6.54 32.11 -4.15
C GLU A 557 -7.40 32.14 -2.88
N LEU A 558 -7.97 30.99 -2.50
CA LEU A 558 -8.83 30.87 -1.32
C LEU A 558 -8.05 30.90 -0.01
N ALA A 559 -6.79 30.49 -0.01
CA ALA A 559 -5.92 30.48 1.16
C ALA A 559 -4.49 30.97 0.84
N PRO A 560 -4.30 32.27 0.55
CA PRO A 560 -3.03 32.80 0.06
C PRO A 560 -1.89 32.75 1.09
N GLY A 561 -2.19 32.55 2.37
CA GLY A 561 -1.17 32.34 3.41
C GLY A 561 -0.65 30.91 3.51
N GLN A 562 -1.28 29.92 2.84
CA GLN A 562 -0.91 28.51 3.00
C GLN A 562 0.31 28.13 2.15
N VAL A 563 1.41 27.86 2.85
CA VAL A 563 2.73 27.56 2.29
C VAL A 563 2.72 26.30 1.43
N SER A 564 2.15 25.21 1.95
CA SER A 564 2.07 23.91 1.27
C SER A 564 1.25 23.94 -0.03
N TYR A 565 0.28 24.86 -0.13
CA TYR A 565 -0.58 24.98 -1.32
C TYR A 565 0.19 25.65 -2.46
N ARG A 566 0.94 26.70 -2.11
CA ARG A 566 1.82 27.40 -3.04
C ARG A 566 3.00 26.54 -3.47
N GLU A 567 3.55 25.72 -2.59
CA GLU A 567 4.55 24.70 -2.97
C GLU A 567 4.01 23.74 -4.01
N ALA A 568 2.84 23.14 -3.73
CA ALA A 568 2.20 22.20 -4.65
C ALA A 568 1.91 22.84 -6.01
N LEU A 569 1.33 24.05 -6.03
CA LEU A 569 1.09 24.79 -7.26
C LEU A 569 2.40 25.09 -8.01
N ALA A 570 3.45 25.48 -7.31
CA ALA A 570 4.74 25.73 -7.93
C ALA A 570 5.36 24.45 -8.52
N LEU A 571 5.21 23.29 -7.87
CA LEU A 571 5.60 22.02 -8.45
C LEU A 571 4.84 21.74 -9.75
N TYR A 572 3.52 21.93 -9.79
CA TYR A 572 2.75 21.69 -11.02
C TYR A 572 3.13 22.65 -12.14
N LEU A 573 3.37 23.93 -11.80
CA LEU A 573 3.86 24.92 -12.75
C LEU A 573 5.25 24.57 -13.28
N LEU A 574 6.17 24.08 -12.44
CA LEU A 574 7.47 23.58 -12.88
C LEU A 574 7.34 22.38 -13.82
N MET A 575 6.46 21.43 -13.47
CA MET A 575 6.21 20.25 -14.29
C MET A 575 5.57 20.60 -15.64
N MET A 576 4.92 21.76 -15.74
CA MET A 576 4.36 22.32 -16.96
C MET A 576 5.29 23.34 -17.64
N GLU A 577 6.56 23.38 -17.24
CA GLU A 577 7.58 24.24 -17.84
C GLU A 577 7.24 25.74 -17.73
N ARG A 578 6.56 26.12 -16.64
CA ARG A 578 6.18 27.50 -16.29
C ARG A 578 6.93 27.98 -15.03
N PRO A 579 8.29 28.01 -15.05
CA PRO A 579 9.07 28.32 -13.87
C PRO A 579 8.91 29.77 -13.41
N ASP A 580 8.53 30.71 -14.29
CA ASP A 580 8.33 32.13 -13.93
C ASP A 580 7.17 32.28 -12.97
N GLU A 581 6.05 31.66 -13.31
CA GLU A 581 4.87 31.62 -12.46
C GLU A 581 5.11 30.78 -11.20
N ALA A 582 5.82 29.66 -11.30
CA ALA A 582 6.19 28.87 -10.12
C ALA A 582 6.98 29.71 -9.11
N SER A 583 7.91 30.53 -9.60
CA SER A 583 8.73 31.42 -8.77
C SER A 583 7.90 32.52 -8.13
N GLU A 584 6.96 33.11 -8.86
CA GLU A 584 6.06 34.14 -8.34
C GLU A 584 5.18 33.60 -7.20
N VAL A 585 4.58 32.42 -7.41
CA VAL A 585 3.73 31.74 -6.42
C VAL A 585 4.45 31.53 -5.08
N VAL A 586 5.75 31.23 -5.09
CA VAL A 586 6.55 30.90 -3.88
C VAL A 586 7.32 32.09 -3.31
N ARG A 587 7.44 33.19 -4.06
CA ARG A 587 8.16 34.41 -3.64
C ARG A 587 7.57 35.02 -2.38
N GLU A 588 6.24 35.07 -2.28
CA GLU A 588 5.54 35.71 -1.16
C GLU A 588 5.58 34.90 0.14
N VAL A 589 5.62 33.57 0.03
CA VAL A 589 5.66 32.66 1.19
C VAL A 589 7.02 32.60 1.84
N ALA A 590 8.05 32.66 1.01
CA ALA A 590 9.37 32.26 1.42
C ALA A 590 10.19 33.37 2.07
N ARG A 591 9.90 34.66 1.78
CA ARG A 591 10.85 35.77 2.00
C ARG A 591 12.30 35.36 1.60
N GLY A 592 12.45 34.51 0.57
CA GLY A 592 13.73 33.96 0.10
C GLY A 592 14.30 32.71 0.79
N ARG A 593 13.66 32.13 1.82
CA ARG A 593 14.23 31.03 2.64
C ARG A 593 13.56 29.66 2.49
N HIS A 594 12.53 29.53 1.66
CA HIS A 594 11.79 28.28 1.50
C HIS A 594 12.52 27.30 0.57
N PRO A 595 12.62 25.99 0.89
CA PRO A 595 13.28 24.99 0.07
C PRO A 595 12.88 24.98 -1.40
N ILE A 596 11.59 25.12 -1.72
CA ILE A 596 11.11 25.18 -3.12
C ILE A 596 11.47 26.50 -3.80
N HIS A 597 11.47 27.62 -3.07
CA HIS A 597 11.90 28.90 -3.62
C HIS A 597 13.38 28.83 -3.95
N VAL A 598 14.20 28.26 -3.07
CA VAL A 598 15.62 27.99 -3.30
C VAL A 598 15.79 27.02 -4.48
N LEU A 599 14.98 25.96 -4.61
CA LEU A 599 15.03 25.06 -5.78
C LEU A 599 14.68 25.77 -7.09
N VAL A 600 13.64 26.59 -7.12
CA VAL A 600 13.19 27.31 -8.32
C VAL A 600 14.11 28.50 -8.65
N SER A 601 14.61 29.18 -7.63
CA SER A 601 15.38 30.42 -7.76
C SER A 601 16.86 30.15 -7.95
N ASP A 602 17.46 29.21 -7.21
CA ASP A 602 18.89 28.88 -7.35
C ASP A 602 19.17 28.15 -8.67
N TRP A 603 18.20 27.40 -9.18
CA TRP A 603 18.23 26.80 -10.51
C TRP A 603 18.34 27.82 -11.64
N ARG A 604 17.90 29.07 -11.41
CA ARG A 604 18.15 30.22 -12.29
C ARG A 604 19.46 30.93 -11.99
N LEU A 605 20.04 30.76 -10.80
CA LEU A 605 21.31 31.37 -10.42
C LEU A 605 22.53 30.66 -11.00
N LEU A 606 22.38 29.42 -11.48
CA LEU A 606 23.45 28.66 -12.13
C LEU A 606 23.41 28.89 -13.63
N PRO A 607 24.29 29.75 -14.19
CA PRO A 607 24.33 29.96 -15.62
C PRO A 607 24.82 28.67 -16.30
N VAL A 608 24.33 28.39 -17.51
CA VAL A 608 24.76 27.24 -18.31
C VAL A 608 25.72 27.75 -19.38
N PRO A 609 26.88 27.09 -19.63
CA PRO A 609 27.82 27.57 -20.63
C PRO A 609 27.20 27.61 -22.03
N PRO A 610 27.57 28.59 -22.89
CA PRO A 610 27.09 28.67 -24.26
C PRO A 610 27.37 27.39 -25.04
N GLY A 611 26.41 26.93 -25.84
CA GLY A 611 26.51 25.71 -26.64
C GLY A 611 26.28 24.41 -25.86
N ALA A 612 25.90 24.48 -24.59
CA ALA A 612 25.41 23.33 -23.85
C ALA A 612 24.10 22.82 -24.45
N VAL A 613 24.06 21.54 -24.79
CA VAL A 613 22.84 20.86 -25.22
C VAL A 613 22.40 19.89 -24.13
N PRO A 614 21.14 19.96 -23.66
CA PRO A 614 20.64 19.04 -22.65
C PRO A 614 20.82 17.58 -23.07
N ASP A 615 21.17 16.73 -22.10
CA ASP A 615 21.23 15.28 -22.27
C ASP A 615 20.17 14.62 -21.37
N PRO A 616 18.95 14.39 -21.90
CA PRO A 616 17.86 13.81 -21.12
C PRO A 616 18.16 12.37 -20.68
N GLN A 617 18.92 11.60 -21.48
CA GLN A 617 19.25 10.21 -21.17
C GLN A 617 20.18 10.13 -19.96
N GLN A 618 21.25 10.92 -19.96
CA GLN A 618 22.17 10.99 -18.82
C GLN A 618 21.53 11.63 -17.60
N THR A 619 20.67 12.64 -17.81
CA THR A 619 19.87 13.22 -16.71
C THR A 619 19.01 12.14 -16.05
N GLY A 620 18.32 11.30 -16.84
CA GLY A 620 17.51 10.19 -16.34
C GLY A 620 18.33 9.11 -15.63
N LEU A 621 19.51 8.76 -16.15
CA LEU A 621 20.41 7.79 -15.52
C LEU A 621 20.91 8.25 -14.14
N PHE A 622 21.36 9.49 -14.03
CA PHE A 622 21.75 10.02 -12.72
C PHE A 622 20.55 10.20 -11.79
N ALA A 623 19.38 10.47 -12.36
CA ALA A 623 18.16 10.56 -11.58
C ALA A 623 17.76 9.20 -10.97
N SER A 624 17.86 8.10 -11.71
CA SER A 624 17.56 6.77 -11.17
C SER A 624 18.49 6.38 -10.01
N LEU A 625 19.80 6.62 -10.15
CA LEU A 625 20.80 6.33 -9.12
C LEU A 625 20.55 7.08 -7.80
N GLN A 626 20.05 8.31 -7.86
CA GLN A 626 19.73 9.12 -6.68
C GLN A 626 18.36 8.77 -6.09
N GLN A 627 17.42 8.28 -6.91
CA GLN A 627 16.13 7.78 -6.46
C GLN A 627 16.29 6.48 -5.66
N GLU A 628 17.22 5.60 -6.05
CA GLU A 628 17.60 4.41 -5.26
C GLU A 628 18.12 4.77 -3.85
N ARG A 629 18.66 5.98 -3.69
CA ARG A 629 19.12 6.54 -2.41
C ARG A 629 18.01 7.25 -1.61
N GLY A 630 16.75 7.11 -2.03
CA GLY A 630 15.59 7.62 -1.30
C GLY A 630 15.32 9.12 -1.45
N GLN A 631 15.82 9.77 -2.50
CA GLN A 631 15.59 11.19 -2.71
C GLN A 631 14.33 11.45 -3.54
N ASN A 632 13.38 12.19 -2.97
CA ASN A 632 12.22 12.72 -3.68
C ASN A 632 12.66 14.02 -4.40
N TYR A 633 12.25 14.26 -5.65
CA TYR A 633 12.61 15.42 -6.52
C TYR A 633 13.88 15.31 -7.37
N VAL A 634 14.27 14.11 -7.81
CA VAL A 634 15.57 13.90 -8.46
C VAL A 634 15.72 14.61 -9.82
N ASP A 635 14.67 14.66 -10.64
CA ASP A 635 14.67 15.36 -11.94
C ASP A 635 14.84 16.89 -11.80
N LEU A 636 14.62 17.42 -10.59
CA LEU A 636 14.84 18.83 -10.24
C LEU A 636 16.20 19.07 -9.58
N ARG A 637 16.94 18.00 -9.26
CA ARG A 637 18.25 18.07 -8.61
C ARG A 637 19.39 17.83 -9.57
N VAL A 638 19.18 17.10 -10.66
CA VAL A 638 20.25 16.75 -11.60
C VAL A 638 19.94 17.25 -13.00
N ARG A 639 20.92 17.84 -13.67
CA ARG A 639 20.89 18.16 -15.10
C ARG A 639 22.20 17.76 -15.74
N ALA A 640 22.11 16.96 -16.80
CA ALA A 640 23.23 16.67 -17.67
C ALA A 640 23.16 17.50 -18.95
N TYR A 641 24.31 17.97 -19.39
CA TYR A 641 24.51 18.68 -20.64
C TYR A 641 25.72 18.10 -21.36
N VAL A 642 25.64 18.02 -22.68
CA VAL A 642 26.79 17.81 -23.56
C VAL A 642 27.26 19.17 -24.07
N LEU A 643 28.56 19.42 -23.91
CA LEU A 643 29.22 20.64 -24.39
C LEU A 643 30.38 20.28 -25.32
N PRO A 644 30.39 20.70 -26.59
CA PRO A 644 31.50 20.47 -27.52
C PRO A 644 32.66 21.45 -27.26
N THR A 645 33.19 21.46 -26.03
CA THR A 645 34.21 22.40 -25.57
C THR A 645 35.10 21.73 -24.51
N PRO A 646 36.36 22.16 -24.33
CA PRO A 646 37.22 21.67 -23.24
C PRO A 646 36.82 22.24 -21.88
N ALA A 647 37.23 21.54 -20.82
CA ALA A 647 36.95 21.85 -19.43
C ALA A 647 37.41 23.24 -19.01
N SER A 648 38.54 23.70 -19.55
CA SER A 648 39.12 25.02 -19.25
C SER A 648 38.20 26.18 -19.64
N ARG A 649 37.42 26.03 -20.72
CA ARG A 649 36.43 27.03 -21.13
C ARG A 649 35.20 27.02 -20.22
N VAL A 650 34.79 25.83 -19.75
CA VAL A 650 33.70 25.70 -18.75
C VAL A 650 34.10 26.34 -17.43
N GLU A 651 35.34 26.12 -16.97
CA GLU A 651 35.88 26.78 -15.77
C GLU A 651 35.89 28.30 -15.93
N ALA A 652 36.43 28.83 -17.04
CA ALA A 652 36.50 30.26 -17.29
C ALA A 652 35.10 30.93 -17.28
N PHE A 653 34.10 30.26 -17.84
CA PHE A 653 32.71 30.71 -17.82
C PHE A 653 32.19 30.89 -16.38
N TYR A 654 32.38 29.89 -15.52
CA TYR A 654 31.95 29.99 -14.13
C TYR A 654 32.81 30.96 -13.30
N ARG A 655 34.09 31.13 -13.63
CA ARG A 655 34.98 32.11 -12.97
C ARG A 655 34.57 33.56 -13.18
N ALA A 656 33.91 33.88 -14.30
CA ALA A 656 33.36 35.21 -14.53
C ALA A 656 32.30 35.62 -13.49
N ARG A 657 31.56 34.63 -12.96
CA ARG A 657 30.57 34.82 -11.90
C ARG A 657 31.13 34.58 -10.50
N TRP A 658 31.99 33.57 -10.37
CA TRP A 658 32.59 33.15 -9.12
C TRP A 658 34.11 33.10 -9.27
N PRO A 659 34.86 34.17 -8.96
CA PRO A 659 36.31 34.23 -9.19
C PRO A 659 37.11 33.08 -8.53
N ALA A 660 36.57 32.51 -7.45
CA ALA A 660 37.14 31.38 -6.72
C ALA A 660 36.78 29.99 -7.29
N PHE A 661 35.91 29.90 -8.30
CA PHE A 661 35.53 28.64 -8.93
C PHE A 661 36.75 28.03 -9.63
N ARG A 662 36.97 26.74 -9.40
CA ARG A 662 38.08 25.98 -9.96
C ARG A 662 37.72 24.50 -10.04
N LEU A 663 37.90 23.89 -11.20
CA LEU A 663 37.67 22.47 -11.35
C LEU A 663 38.85 21.68 -10.78
N PHE A 664 38.53 20.71 -9.92
CA PHE A 664 39.51 19.81 -9.33
C PHE A 664 39.40 18.43 -9.98
N GLN A 665 40.52 17.89 -10.42
CA GLN A 665 40.56 16.54 -10.97
C GLN A 665 40.45 15.50 -9.85
N THR A 666 39.54 14.56 -10.05
CA THR A 666 39.29 13.43 -9.17
C THR A 666 40.12 12.24 -9.63
N ASP A 667 40.56 11.43 -8.66
CA ASP A 667 41.39 10.26 -8.93
C ASP A 667 40.46 9.07 -9.17
N ASP A 668 40.12 8.82 -10.44
CA ASP A 668 39.30 7.70 -10.90
C ASP A 668 40.10 6.89 -11.94
N GLU A 669 40.53 5.69 -11.56
CA GLU A 669 41.40 4.83 -12.36
C GLU A 669 40.70 4.33 -13.64
N ASP A 670 39.40 4.03 -13.56
CA ASP A 670 38.61 3.53 -14.69
C ASP A 670 38.41 4.62 -15.74
N MET A 671 38.11 5.85 -15.32
CA MET A 671 37.96 6.99 -16.23
C MET A 671 39.28 7.37 -16.89
N THR A 672 40.38 7.28 -16.14
CA THR A 672 41.72 7.54 -16.67
C THR A 672 42.11 6.48 -17.71
N ALA A 673 41.80 5.20 -17.46
CA ALA A 673 42.00 4.11 -18.41
C ALA A 673 41.18 4.28 -19.69
N ALA A 674 40.00 4.89 -19.60
CA ALA A 674 39.13 5.23 -20.74
C ALA A 674 39.55 6.50 -21.52
N GLY A 675 40.66 7.15 -21.14
CA GLY A 675 41.11 8.40 -21.78
C GLY A 675 40.23 9.61 -21.46
N ALA A 676 39.49 9.55 -20.36
CA ALA A 676 38.63 10.62 -19.85
C ALA A 676 39.22 11.22 -18.57
N ARG A 677 38.78 12.44 -18.24
CA ARG A 677 39.08 13.10 -16.96
C ARG A 677 37.79 13.47 -16.27
N MET A 678 37.66 13.06 -15.02
CA MET A 678 36.58 13.49 -14.16
C MET A 678 37.02 14.70 -13.33
N LEU A 679 36.20 15.75 -13.37
CA LEU A 679 36.46 17.04 -12.75
C LEU A 679 35.28 17.42 -11.87
N MET A 680 35.54 17.99 -10.69
CA MET A 680 34.50 18.40 -9.76
C MET A 680 34.72 19.79 -9.15
N GLN A 681 33.63 20.47 -8.82
CA GLN A 681 33.62 21.69 -8.00
C GLN A 681 32.34 21.76 -7.17
N PHE A 682 32.45 22.07 -5.88
CA PHE A 682 31.30 22.29 -5.00
C PHE A 682 31.01 23.78 -4.80
N LEU A 683 29.73 24.17 -4.78
CA LEU A 683 29.26 25.48 -4.36
C LEU A 683 28.43 25.32 -3.10
N ARG A 684 28.79 26.04 -2.04
CA ARG A 684 28.06 26.05 -0.78
C ARG A 684 27.09 27.22 -0.73
N LEU A 685 25.89 26.97 -0.21
CA LEU A 685 24.97 28.03 0.13
C LEU A 685 25.35 28.66 1.48
N ARG A 686 25.55 29.98 1.51
CA ARG A 686 25.67 30.78 2.74
C ARG A 686 24.65 31.91 2.72
N GLY A 687 23.60 31.79 3.54
CA GLY A 687 22.48 32.73 3.49
C GLY A 687 21.73 32.61 2.16
N THR A 688 21.79 33.64 1.32
CA THR A 688 21.19 33.66 -0.03
C THR A 688 22.24 33.71 -1.16
N THR A 689 23.51 33.48 -0.85
CA THR A 689 24.62 33.53 -1.83
C THR A 689 25.31 32.19 -1.98
N LEU A 690 25.68 31.86 -3.21
CA LEU A 690 26.45 30.66 -3.56
C LEU A 690 27.94 30.98 -3.62
N GLU A 691 28.77 30.18 -2.93
CA GLU A 691 30.22 30.35 -2.84
C GLU A 691 30.96 29.05 -3.19
N PRO A 692 31.96 29.04 -4.09
CA PRO A 692 32.76 27.85 -4.39
C PRO A 692 33.63 27.40 -3.22
N THR A 693 33.83 26.09 -3.07
CA THR A 693 34.90 25.55 -2.21
C THR A 693 36.28 25.86 -2.79
N ARG A 694 37.27 26.03 -1.90
CA ARG A 694 38.56 26.63 -2.26
C ARG A 694 39.65 25.61 -2.56
N THR A 695 39.59 24.40 -2.01
CA THR A 695 40.67 23.41 -2.13
C THR A 695 40.17 22.03 -2.58
N LYS A 696 41.05 21.26 -3.25
CA LYS A 696 40.79 19.85 -3.60
C LYS A 696 40.46 19.01 -2.35
N ARG A 697 41.11 19.28 -1.21
CA ARG A 697 40.83 18.61 0.07
C ARG A 697 39.41 18.86 0.61
N ASP A 698 38.80 20.00 0.30
CA ASP A 698 37.40 20.28 0.67
C ASP A 698 36.42 19.42 -0.17
N VAL A 699 36.88 18.93 -1.33
CA VAL A 699 36.14 18.03 -2.22
C VAL A 699 36.41 16.56 -1.82
N ASP A 700 37.66 16.19 -1.53
CA ASP A 700 38.07 14.80 -1.24
C ASP A 700 37.66 14.31 0.16
N ARG A 701 37.46 15.20 1.14
CA ARG A 701 37.04 14.83 2.52
C ARG A 701 35.54 14.54 2.65
N LEU A 702 34.79 14.54 1.56
CA LEU A 702 33.35 14.36 1.57
C LEU A 702 33.01 12.86 1.58
N SER A 703 32.94 12.24 2.76
CA SER A 703 32.21 10.98 2.91
C SER A 703 30.72 11.21 2.63
N ALA A 704 29.97 10.17 2.23
CA ALA A 704 28.52 10.28 1.99
C ALA A 704 27.75 10.86 3.20
N SER A 705 28.30 10.74 4.41
CA SER A 705 27.78 11.28 5.67
C SER A 705 28.21 12.71 6.00
N GLU A 706 29.18 13.29 5.27
CA GLU A 706 29.77 14.62 5.57
C GLU A 706 29.57 15.63 4.44
N GLN A 707 28.69 15.32 3.47
CA GLN A 707 28.28 16.28 2.45
C GLN A 707 27.76 17.57 3.12
N PRO A 708 28.29 18.75 2.76
CA PRO A 708 27.79 20.01 3.30
C PRO A 708 26.29 20.09 3.02
N PRO A 709 25.50 20.44 4.05
CA PRO A 709 24.06 20.21 4.05
C PRO A 709 23.25 21.01 3.02
N ASP A 710 23.83 22.01 2.35
CA ASP A 710 23.12 22.83 1.35
C ASP A 710 24.10 23.37 0.28
N GLY A 711 23.99 22.92 -0.98
CA GLY A 711 24.83 23.42 -2.08
C GLY A 711 24.69 22.69 -3.42
N PHE A 712 25.59 22.95 -4.37
CA PHE A 712 25.63 22.33 -5.70
C PHE A 712 26.96 21.67 -6.00
N VAL A 713 26.94 20.55 -6.71
CA VAL A 713 28.12 19.89 -7.29
C VAL A 713 28.07 20.08 -8.80
N PHE A 714 29.15 20.62 -9.36
CA PHE A 714 29.45 20.53 -10.77
C PHE A 714 30.36 19.34 -10.96
N MET A 715 29.88 18.33 -11.67
CA MET A 715 30.65 17.14 -12.03
C MET A 715 30.76 17.12 -13.53
N MET A 716 31.97 17.02 -14.05
CA MET A 716 32.20 17.14 -15.48
C MET A 716 33.16 16.06 -15.94
N ILE A 717 32.77 15.34 -16.98
CA ILE A 717 33.63 14.37 -17.65
C ILE A 717 34.12 15.03 -18.92
N GLU A 718 35.42 15.29 -19.00
CA GLU A 718 36.05 15.72 -20.24
C GLU A 718 36.64 14.52 -20.94
N MET A 719 36.35 14.38 -22.22
CA MET A 719 36.90 13.32 -23.05
C MET A 719 37.63 13.90 -24.24
N THR A 720 38.83 13.36 -24.51
CA THR A 720 39.66 13.77 -25.64
C THR A 720 39.73 12.65 -26.67
N ARG A 721 39.53 12.97 -27.95
CA ARG A 721 39.47 12.05 -29.08
C ARG A 721 38.46 10.89 -28.87
N PRO A 722 37.16 11.19 -28.69
CA PRO A 722 36.13 10.16 -28.63
C PRO A 722 36.14 9.26 -29.88
N THR A 723 35.85 7.98 -29.68
CA THR A 723 35.59 7.03 -30.77
C THR A 723 34.31 7.39 -31.51
N ASP A 724 34.18 6.96 -32.77
CA ASP A 724 32.98 7.23 -33.59
C ASP A 724 31.72 6.65 -32.96
N GLU A 725 31.82 5.51 -32.28
CA GLU A 725 30.71 4.91 -31.53
C GLU A 725 30.19 5.83 -30.42
N ILE A 726 31.10 6.48 -29.68
CA ILE A 726 30.70 7.44 -28.64
C ILE A 726 30.12 8.70 -29.27
N ARG A 727 30.74 9.23 -30.34
CA ARG A 727 30.22 10.39 -31.08
C ARG A 727 28.79 10.15 -31.58
N ALA A 728 28.48 8.94 -32.03
CA ALA A 728 27.16 8.57 -32.54
C ALA A 728 26.06 8.51 -31.46
N ARG A 729 26.43 8.38 -30.18
CA ARG A 729 25.47 8.33 -29.06
C ARG A 729 25.17 9.69 -28.43
N LEU A 730 25.88 10.75 -28.84
CA LEU A 730 25.72 12.08 -28.27
C LEU A 730 24.60 12.86 -28.97
N PRO A 731 23.84 13.71 -28.24
CA PRO A 731 22.78 14.53 -28.81
C PRO A 731 23.28 15.66 -29.72
N VAL A 732 24.60 15.85 -29.82
CA VAL A 732 25.24 16.87 -30.64
C VAL A 732 26.51 16.36 -31.30
N ALA A 733 26.85 16.95 -32.44
CA ALA A 733 28.16 16.76 -33.05
C ALA A 733 29.26 17.32 -32.13
N VAL A 734 30.22 16.48 -31.78
CA VAL A 734 31.38 16.85 -30.98
C VAL A 734 32.67 16.68 -31.76
N GLY A 735 33.59 17.64 -31.60
CA GLY A 735 34.94 17.58 -32.14
C GLY A 735 35.84 16.66 -31.31
N ASP A 736 37.15 16.88 -31.34
CA ASP A 736 38.11 16.03 -30.60
C ASP A 736 38.09 16.25 -29.09
N THR A 737 37.26 17.15 -28.58
CA THR A 737 37.07 17.32 -27.15
C THR A 737 35.63 17.71 -26.86
N PHE A 738 35.05 17.10 -25.85
CA PHE A 738 33.77 17.52 -25.29
C PHE A 738 33.74 17.29 -23.78
N CYS A 739 32.82 17.97 -23.14
CA CYS A 739 32.50 17.79 -21.74
C CYS A 739 31.06 17.31 -21.59
N MET A 740 30.85 16.33 -20.73
CA MET A 740 29.53 16.04 -20.17
C MET A 740 29.46 16.70 -18.80
N LEU A 741 28.67 17.76 -18.68
CA LEU A 741 28.49 18.52 -17.45
C LEU A 741 27.23 18.06 -16.73
N THR A 742 27.38 17.62 -15.50
CA THR A 742 26.30 17.30 -14.58
C THR A 742 26.29 18.30 -13.44
N VAL A 743 25.15 18.96 -13.23
CA VAL A 743 24.93 19.86 -12.10
C VAL A 743 23.98 19.17 -11.14
N MET A 744 24.44 18.94 -9.91
CA MET A 744 23.66 18.25 -8.87
C MET A 744 23.39 19.19 -7.70
N ASN A 745 22.15 19.24 -7.24
CA ASN A 745 21.77 19.93 -6.01
C ASN A 745 21.86 18.98 -4.81
N MET A 746 22.66 19.35 -3.81
CA MET A 746 22.94 18.60 -2.60
C MET A 746 22.21 19.23 -1.42
N ARG A 747 21.41 18.44 -0.70
CA ARG A 747 20.66 18.89 0.48
C ARG A 747 20.70 17.90 1.63
N ARG A 748 20.69 18.43 2.84
CA ARG A 748 20.46 17.71 4.09
C ARG A 748 19.03 17.17 4.05
N VAL A 749 18.91 15.86 4.12
CA VAL A 749 17.69 15.23 4.61
C VAL A 749 17.74 15.40 6.15
N GLY A 750 16.60 15.63 6.81
CA GLY A 750 16.51 15.87 8.27
C GLY A 750 17.15 14.77 9.14
N PRO A 751 17.22 14.94 10.48
CA PRO A 751 18.08 14.12 11.35
C PRO A 751 17.70 12.61 11.35
N PRO A 752 18.68 11.74 11.70
CA PRO A 752 18.55 10.28 11.70
C PRO A 752 17.49 9.73 12.64
#